data_AF-A0A6N3C012-F1
#
_entry.id   AF-A0A6N3C012-F1
#
_cell.length_a   1.000
_cell.length_b   1.000
_cell.length_c   1.000
_cell.angle_alpha   90.00
_cell.angle_beta   90.00
_cell.angle_gamma   90.00
#
_symmetry.space_group_name_H-M   'P 1'
#
loop_
_entity.id
_entity.type
_entity.pdbx_description
1 polymer ?
#
loop_
_entity_poly.entity_id
_entity_poly.type
_entity_poly.pdbx_seq_one_letter_code
_entity_poly.pdbx_strand_id
1 'polypeptide(L)'
;MHKKSELEAMSQEELIDIAKNLGIPSPNEGDRMGLIYQIIDEESILSASQKATTTKTPRKRVRVSKKETDRVYSASQGNGENFDMKKKEAARDNKEEATELKNEKTTPVISPELADLPVEAIVEKEISDNTIENNAEAIAAPAPKKRGRKSKAEKAALEAAAKLAEEQATVLSDEAKQLPVMDEPITDVPLEILQDIPAQPAETIDDATETEVPEITEKAESVAPSTENFFSADENDFVVVEDIPIIPTEPAMDETYMTYPSQQPDITSHGLPDTYSYEAAENAPEKETALPKGTEPAYDFGDILTGEGVLEIMQDGYGFLRSSDYNYLSSPDDIYVSTSQIKLFGLKTGDVVEGPVRPPKPGEKYFPLIRVTKINGCAPSDVRDRVPFEHLTPLFPDEKFKLCKGHNDNLSTRIVDLFAPIGKGQRALLVAQPKTGKTILMKDIANAIAANHPEAYLIMLLIDERPEEVTDMARTVNAEVIASTFDEPAERHVKIAGIVLEKAKRMVECGHDVVIFLDSITRLARAYNTVSPASGKVLSGGVDANALHKPKRFFGAARNIENGGSLTIIATALIDTGSKMDEVIFEEFKGTGNMELQLDRSLSNKRIFPAVNIVASSTRRDDLLHDKQTLDRMWVLRKILADMNPIEAMTFLKDRIEPTKNNEEFLMSMNS
;
A
#
# COMPACT_ATOMS: atom_id res chain seq x y z
N MET A 1 38.39 -23.31 -1.29
CA MET A 1 37.00 -23.76 -1.39
C MET A 1 36.60 -23.79 -2.85
N HIS A 2 36.77 -24.96 -3.46
CA HIS A 2 36.48 -25.22 -4.86
C HIS A 2 34.98 -25.49 -5.06
N LYS A 3 34.46 -25.24 -6.26
CA LYS A 3 33.11 -25.69 -6.62
C LYS A 3 33.14 -27.14 -7.05
N LYS A 4 32.04 -27.88 -6.81
CA LYS A 4 31.88 -29.27 -7.25
C LYS A 4 32.18 -29.44 -8.75
N SER A 5 31.71 -28.53 -9.59
CA SER A 5 31.95 -28.51 -11.04
C SER A 5 33.41 -28.27 -11.45
N GLU A 6 34.24 -27.71 -10.57
CA GLU A 6 35.67 -27.50 -10.80
C GLU A 6 36.44 -28.78 -10.46
N LEU A 7 36.10 -29.43 -9.34
CA LEU A 7 36.65 -30.72 -8.92
C LEU A 7 36.22 -31.88 -9.86
N GLU A 8 34.98 -31.85 -10.36
CA GLU A 8 34.47 -32.81 -11.36
C GLU A 8 35.24 -32.78 -12.69
N ALA A 9 35.95 -31.68 -12.99
CA ALA A 9 36.76 -31.52 -14.20
C ALA A 9 38.24 -31.92 -14.03
N MET A 10 38.73 -32.10 -12.80
CA MET A 10 40.14 -32.42 -12.51
C MET A 10 40.46 -33.91 -12.74
N SER A 11 41.74 -34.24 -12.92
CA SER A 11 42.21 -35.64 -12.93
C SER A 11 42.08 -36.28 -11.54
N GLN A 12 42.12 -37.63 -11.50
CA GLN A 12 42.05 -38.37 -10.24
C GLN A 12 43.30 -38.18 -9.38
N GLU A 13 44.46 -37.95 -10.00
CA GLU A 13 45.73 -37.65 -9.33
C GLU A 13 45.68 -36.27 -8.63
N GLU A 14 45.20 -35.23 -9.33
CA GLU A 14 44.99 -33.89 -8.76
C GLU A 14 44.01 -33.91 -7.56
N LEU A 15 42.92 -34.68 -7.65
CA LEU A 15 41.97 -34.84 -6.54
C LEU A 15 42.60 -35.52 -5.33
N ILE A 16 43.41 -36.56 -5.54
CA ILE A 16 44.14 -37.25 -4.46
C ILE A 16 45.16 -36.31 -3.80
N ASP A 17 45.87 -35.48 -4.57
CA ASP A 17 46.83 -34.53 -4.01
C ASP A 17 46.15 -33.33 -3.31
N ILE A 18 44.99 -32.88 -3.78
CA ILE A 18 44.15 -31.92 -3.03
C ILE A 18 43.72 -32.52 -1.69
N ALA A 19 43.24 -33.78 -1.67
CA ALA A 19 42.84 -34.46 -0.44
C ALA A 19 43.99 -34.63 0.56
N LYS A 20 45.20 -34.97 0.10
CA LYS A 20 46.42 -35.01 0.94
C LYS A 20 46.77 -33.63 1.51
N ASN A 21 46.70 -32.57 0.70
CA ASN A 21 46.98 -31.19 1.15
C ASN A 21 45.95 -30.68 2.17
N LEU A 22 44.72 -31.20 2.16
CA LEU A 22 43.69 -30.93 3.17
C LEU A 22 43.82 -31.82 4.42
N GLY A 23 44.71 -32.82 4.42
CA GLY A 23 44.97 -33.70 5.56
C GLY A 23 44.04 -34.90 5.69
N ILE A 24 43.28 -35.24 4.65
CA ILE A 24 42.31 -36.35 4.66
C ILE A 24 43.09 -37.69 4.80
N PRO A 25 42.93 -38.45 5.89
CA PRO A 25 43.92 -39.47 6.31
C PRO A 25 43.91 -40.76 5.47
N SER A 26 42.91 -40.94 4.60
CA SER A 26 42.80 -42.07 3.67
C SER A 26 41.82 -41.73 2.55
N PRO A 27 42.25 -41.06 1.45
CA PRO A 27 41.38 -40.75 0.33
C PRO A 27 40.87 -42.05 -0.32
N ASN A 28 39.59 -42.10 -0.65
CA ASN A 28 38.96 -43.34 -1.13
C ASN A 28 39.25 -43.54 -2.63
N GLU A 29 40.45 -44.04 -2.97
CA GLU A 29 41.01 -44.02 -4.33
C GLU A 29 40.13 -44.67 -5.42
N GLY A 30 39.22 -45.58 -5.04
CA GLY A 30 38.27 -46.22 -5.96
C GLY A 30 36.97 -45.44 -6.25
N ASP A 31 36.64 -44.40 -5.48
CA ASP A 31 35.42 -43.59 -5.66
C ASP A 31 35.73 -42.10 -5.86
N ARG A 32 35.77 -41.69 -7.13
CA ARG A 32 35.95 -40.30 -7.56
C ARG A 32 34.89 -39.35 -7.00
N MET A 33 33.64 -39.78 -6.83
CA MET A 33 32.57 -38.90 -6.35
C MET A 33 32.63 -38.73 -4.84
N GLY A 34 32.85 -39.83 -4.10
CA GLY A 34 33.12 -39.80 -2.67
C GLY A 34 34.30 -38.89 -2.31
N LEU A 35 35.41 -38.99 -3.06
CA LEU A 35 36.58 -38.14 -2.88
C LEU A 35 36.28 -36.64 -3.10
N ILE A 36 35.51 -36.29 -4.13
CA ILE A 36 35.08 -34.91 -4.40
C ILE A 36 34.24 -34.35 -3.24
N TYR A 37 33.32 -35.15 -2.67
CA TYR A 37 32.53 -34.70 -1.53
C TYR A 37 33.37 -34.55 -0.25
N GLN A 38 34.30 -35.47 0.03
CA GLN A 38 35.24 -35.36 1.16
C GLN A 38 36.07 -34.07 1.10
N ILE A 39 36.57 -33.70 -0.07
CA ILE A 39 37.32 -32.44 -0.29
C ILE A 39 36.46 -31.21 0.04
N ILE A 40 35.20 -31.18 -0.41
CA ILE A 40 34.29 -30.04 -0.18
C ILE A 40 33.93 -29.90 1.30
N ASP A 41 33.73 -31.02 2.01
CA ASP A 41 33.38 -31.00 3.45
C ASP A 41 34.57 -30.52 4.30
N GLU A 42 35.79 -31.03 4.06
CA GLU A 42 36.98 -30.59 4.79
C GLU A 42 37.32 -29.12 4.51
N GLU A 43 37.17 -28.63 3.26
CA GLU A 43 37.28 -27.19 2.96
C GLU A 43 36.20 -26.34 3.68
N SER A 44 35.02 -26.90 3.94
CA SER A 44 33.96 -26.25 4.71
C SER A 44 34.34 -26.13 6.20
N ILE A 45 34.85 -27.22 6.78
CA ILE A 45 35.31 -27.29 8.18
C ILE A 45 36.49 -26.34 8.43
N LEU A 46 37.46 -26.30 7.51
CA LEU A 46 38.59 -25.36 7.55
C LEU A 46 38.13 -23.90 7.40
N SER A 47 37.16 -23.61 6.54
CA SER A 47 36.59 -22.25 6.41
C SER A 47 35.83 -21.81 7.67
N ALA A 48 35.09 -22.72 8.31
CA ALA A 48 34.35 -22.45 9.54
C ALA A 48 35.29 -22.17 10.73
N SER A 49 36.34 -22.97 10.90
CA SER A 49 37.32 -22.83 11.99
C SER A 49 38.18 -21.55 11.87
N GLN A 50 38.47 -21.08 10.64
CA GLN A 50 39.09 -19.77 10.41
C GLN A 50 38.16 -18.58 10.78
N LYS A 51 36.84 -18.72 10.62
CA LYS A 51 35.86 -17.71 11.08
C LYS A 51 35.67 -17.71 12.60
N ALA A 52 35.77 -18.89 13.24
CA ALA A 52 35.69 -19.02 14.70
C ALA A 52 36.91 -18.40 15.42
N THR A 53 38.10 -18.47 14.82
CA THR A 53 39.34 -17.91 15.40
C THR A 53 39.49 -16.40 15.22
N THR A 54 38.81 -15.79 14.24
CA THR A 54 38.83 -14.34 14.01
C THR A 54 37.85 -13.53 14.86
N THR A 55 37.02 -14.18 15.69
CA THR A 55 35.88 -13.54 16.40
C THR A 55 35.99 -13.51 17.92
N LYS A 56 37.19 -13.25 18.51
CA LYS A 56 37.33 -12.97 19.95
C LYS A 56 38.52 -12.06 20.34
N THR A 57 38.33 -10.74 20.25
CA THR A 57 39.08 -9.76 21.07
C THR A 57 38.14 -8.69 21.64
N PRO A 58 38.04 -8.53 22.98
CA PRO A 58 37.17 -7.52 23.58
C PRO A 58 37.80 -6.12 23.49
N ARG A 59 37.10 -5.16 22.88
CA ARG A 59 37.56 -3.76 22.81
C ARG A 59 37.56 -3.12 24.21
N LYS A 60 38.74 -2.97 24.82
CA LYS A 60 38.94 -2.12 26.00
C LYS A 60 38.49 -0.69 25.70
N ARG A 61 37.66 -0.10 26.58
CA ARG A 61 37.34 1.33 26.54
C ARG A 61 38.61 2.14 26.78
N VAL A 62 38.99 3.02 25.85
CA VAL A 62 40.04 4.03 26.07
C VAL A 62 39.38 5.35 26.43
N ARG A 63 39.73 5.88 27.61
CA ARG A 63 39.29 7.19 28.08
C ARG A 63 40.24 8.24 27.52
N VAL A 64 39.78 9.07 26.59
CA VAL A 64 40.61 10.19 26.06
C VAL A 64 40.82 11.20 27.18
N SER A 65 42.07 11.41 27.58
CA SER A 65 42.44 12.47 28.51
C SER A 65 42.45 13.82 27.80
N LYS A 66 41.92 14.86 28.47
CA LYS A 66 42.28 16.24 28.12
C LYS A 66 43.80 16.38 28.27
N LYS A 67 44.43 17.09 27.33
CA LYS A 67 45.77 17.64 27.53
C LYS A 67 45.60 19.15 27.67
N GLU A 68 46.03 19.68 28.81
CA GLU A 68 45.94 21.11 29.09
C GLU A 68 47.03 21.86 28.33
N THR A 69 46.67 23.01 27.75
CA THR A 69 47.61 24.06 27.36
C THR A 69 47.04 25.38 27.87
N ASP A 70 47.45 25.74 29.08
CA ASP A 70 47.01 26.95 29.75
C ASP A 70 47.67 28.20 29.13
N ARG A 71 46.86 29.07 28.52
CA ARG A 71 47.18 30.47 28.19
C ARG A 71 45.91 31.32 28.19
N VAL A 72 45.65 31.96 29.31
CA VAL A 72 44.70 33.08 29.38
C VAL A 72 45.25 34.28 28.61
N TYR A 73 44.45 34.83 27.69
CA TYR A 73 44.48 36.25 27.34
C TYR A 73 43.05 36.75 27.20
N SER A 74 42.79 37.95 27.72
CA SER A 74 41.50 38.63 27.74
C SER A 74 41.50 39.85 26.80
N ALA A 75 40.37 40.55 26.74
CA ALA A 75 40.16 41.88 26.15
C ALA A 75 40.07 42.00 24.61
N SER A 76 38.81 42.02 24.14
CA SER A 76 38.17 43.14 23.39
C SER A 76 38.82 43.80 22.16
N GLN A 77 37.92 44.13 21.21
CA GLN A 77 38.03 45.06 20.07
C GLN A 77 38.70 44.57 18.77
N GLY A 78 38.09 44.96 17.64
CA GLY A 78 38.75 45.04 16.33
C GLY A 78 38.53 43.86 15.37
N ASN A 79 37.66 44.07 14.37
CA ASN A 79 37.62 43.45 13.03
C ASN A 79 38.03 41.96 12.87
N GLY A 80 37.06 41.10 12.56
CA GLY A 80 37.28 39.76 12.01
C GLY A 80 36.70 39.64 10.59
N GLU A 81 37.52 39.20 9.62
CA GLU A 81 37.10 38.91 8.25
C GLU A 81 36.75 37.41 8.07
N ASN A 82 35.80 37.10 7.18
CA ASN A 82 35.29 35.73 7.01
C ASN A 82 36.25 34.82 6.22
N PHE A 83 36.75 33.78 6.88
CA PHE A 83 37.77 32.87 6.34
C PHE A 83 37.19 31.70 5.51
N ASP A 84 36.31 31.98 4.54
CA ASP A 84 35.62 30.93 3.75
C ASP A 84 35.76 31.08 2.21
N MET A 85 36.66 31.96 1.75
CA MET A 85 36.91 32.22 0.32
C MET A 85 38.24 31.65 -0.23
N LYS A 86 38.85 30.65 0.42
CA LYS A 86 40.11 30.01 -0.05
C LYS A 86 40.00 28.54 -0.46
N LYS A 87 38.82 28.11 -0.94
CA LYS A 87 38.61 26.75 -1.47
C LYS A 87 37.86 26.67 -2.81
N LYS A 88 37.67 27.79 -3.51
CA LYS A 88 37.00 27.86 -4.83
C LYS A 88 37.91 28.26 -6.01
N GLU A 89 39.12 28.73 -5.77
CA GLU A 89 40.06 29.13 -6.84
C GLU A 89 40.82 27.94 -7.43
N ALA A 90 41.31 27.02 -6.59
CA ALA A 90 42.11 25.84 -6.95
C ALA A 90 41.36 24.75 -7.77
N ALA A 91 40.30 25.11 -8.49
CA ALA A 91 39.48 24.23 -9.32
C ALA A 91 39.17 24.81 -10.72
N ARG A 92 39.70 26.00 -11.08
CA ARG A 92 39.54 26.58 -12.43
C ARG A 92 40.74 26.36 -13.35
N ASP A 93 41.95 26.31 -12.80
CA ASP A 93 43.19 26.41 -13.58
C ASP A 93 43.55 25.15 -14.42
N ASN A 94 42.83 24.04 -14.24
CA ASN A 94 43.08 22.76 -14.95
C ASN A 94 42.19 22.58 -16.20
N LYS A 95 41.89 23.65 -16.96
CA LYS A 95 41.12 23.52 -18.21
C LYS A 95 41.42 24.51 -19.35
N GLU A 96 42.55 25.22 -19.28
CA GLU A 96 43.00 26.13 -20.35
C GLU A 96 44.36 25.70 -20.96
N GLU A 97 44.57 24.39 -21.16
CA GLU A 97 45.75 23.87 -21.89
C GLU A 97 45.38 22.77 -22.89
N ALA A 98 44.38 23.05 -23.73
CA ALA A 98 44.11 22.27 -24.94
C ALA A 98 43.45 23.12 -26.04
N THR A 99 43.94 23.00 -27.28
CA THR A 99 43.37 23.54 -28.52
C THR A 99 43.28 25.07 -28.66
N GLU A 100 44.43 25.75 -28.59
CA GLU A 100 44.72 26.70 -29.68
C GLU A 100 44.84 25.93 -31.00
N LEU A 101 44.18 26.38 -32.07
CA LEU A 101 44.67 26.31 -33.47
C LEU A 101 43.67 26.92 -34.46
N LYS A 102 44.04 28.08 -35.04
CA LYS A 102 43.54 28.71 -36.29
C LYS A 102 42.15 29.37 -36.27
N ASN A 103 42.17 30.70 -36.35
CA ASN A 103 41.81 31.54 -37.52
C ASN A 103 40.74 31.01 -38.51
N GLU A 104 39.90 31.86 -39.14
CA GLU A 104 40.12 33.28 -39.47
C GLU A 104 38.80 34.08 -39.60
N LYS A 105 38.89 35.42 -39.63
CA LYS A 105 37.77 36.34 -39.92
C LYS A 105 37.84 36.88 -41.35
N THR A 106 36.71 37.21 -41.96
CA THR A 106 36.62 38.37 -42.89
C THR A 106 35.18 38.87 -43.08
N THR A 107 35.03 40.17 -43.26
CA THR A 107 33.78 40.90 -43.61
C THR A 107 34.12 41.98 -44.67
N PRO A 108 33.19 42.32 -45.57
CA PRO A 108 32.66 43.70 -45.62
C PRO A 108 31.11 43.74 -45.81
N VAL A 109 30.29 44.67 -45.29
CA VAL A 109 30.21 46.17 -45.29
C VAL A 109 29.50 46.76 -46.53
N ILE A 110 28.59 47.74 -46.29
CA ILE A 110 27.91 48.74 -47.20
C ILE A 110 26.40 48.48 -47.54
N SER A 111 25.62 49.57 -47.54
CA SER A 111 24.14 49.74 -47.71
C SER A 111 23.83 50.64 -48.96
N PRO A 112 22.62 51.24 -49.26
CA PRO A 112 21.27 51.21 -48.64
C PRO A 112 20.04 51.23 -49.64
N GLU A 113 18.83 51.53 -49.11
CA GLU A 113 17.64 52.22 -49.71
C GLU A 113 16.57 51.57 -50.66
N LEU A 114 15.32 51.52 -50.12
CA LEU A 114 13.98 51.97 -50.64
C LEU A 114 13.20 51.34 -51.83
N ALA A 115 11.85 51.54 -51.77
CA ALA A 115 10.73 51.19 -52.69
C ALA A 115 10.37 49.67 -52.81
N ASP A 116 9.10 49.23 -52.97
CA ASP A 116 7.79 49.91 -53.11
C ASP A 116 6.58 49.04 -52.56
N LEU A 117 5.34 49.58 -52.58
CA LEU A 117 4.05 49.02 -52.05
C LEU A 117 3.29 48.09 -53.08
N PRO A 118 2.05 47.51 -52.87
CA PRO A 118 0.96 47.74 -51.86
C PRO A 118 0.22 46.48 -51.26
N VAL A 119 -0.50 46.56 -50.10
CA VAL A 119 -2.00 46.59 -49.82
C VAL A 119 -2.79 45.34 -50.30
N GLU A 120 -3.82 44.72 -49.64
CA GLU A 120 -4.84 45.05 -48.59
C GLU A 120 -4.80 44.02 -47.40
N ALA A 121 -5.68 43.74 -46.39
CA ALA A 121 -7.12 43.87 -45.96
C ALA A 121 -8.17 43.03 -46.77
N ILE A 122 -9.40 42.63 -46.34
CA ILE A 122 -10.42 42.92 -45.28
C ILE A 122 -11.10 41.54 -44.91
N VAL A 123 -11.77 41.17 -43.78
CA VAL A 123 -12.13 41.64 -42.41
C VAL A 123 -13.65 41.42 -42.05
N GLU A 124 -13.92 40.62 -41.00
CA GLU A 124 -15.11 40.44 -40.09
C GLU A 124 -16.60 40.50 -40.53
N LYS A 125 -17.45 39.54 -40.05
CA LYS A 125 -18.61 39.81 -39.14
C LYS A 125 -19.37 38.57 -38.56
N GLU A 126 -19.42 38.52 -37.22
CA GLU A 126 -20.58 38.37 -36.30
C GLU A 126 -21.72 37.30 -36.40
N ILE A 127 -21.99 36.69 -35.22
CA ILE A 127 -23.28 36.50 -34.50
C ILE A 127 -24.09 35.17 -34.56
N SER A 128 -24.55 34.78 -33.35
CA SER A 128 -25.69 33.92 -32.91
C SER A 128 -25.69 32.38 -33.04
N ASP A 129 -25.89 31.76 -31.87
CA ASP A 129 -26.93 30.76 -31.53
C ASP A 129 -27.01 29.36 -32.17
N ASN A 130 -26.59 28.39 -31.34
CA ASN A 130 -27.40 27.28 -30.81
C ASN A 130 -27.89 26.10 -31.68
N THR A 131 -28.21 25.04 -30.93
CA THR A 131 -29.10 23.91 -31.24
C THR A 131 -28.65 22.81 -32.24
N ILE A 132 -28.49 21.61 -31.65
CA ILE A 132 -29.19 20.37 -32.03
C ILE A 132 -28.62 19.54 -33.21
N GLU A 133 -27.93 18.47 -32.78
CA GLU A 133 -28.14 17.06 -33.18
C GLU A 133 -27.48 16.42 -34.44
N ASN A 134 -26.88 15.27 -34.13
CA ASN A 134 -27.07 13.96 -34.77
C ASN A 134 -26.39 13.56 -36.10
N ASN A 135 -25.60 12.49 -35.92
CA ASN A 135 -25.58 11.26 -36.73
C ASN A 135 -24.67 11.14 -37.97
N ALA A 136 -23.62 10.35 -37.73
CA ALA A 136 -23.39 9.04 -38.37
C ALA A 136 -22.42 8.95 -39.56
N GLU A 137 -21.44 8.04 -39.36
CA GLU A 137 -20.82 7.17 -40.35
C GLU A 137 -19.92 7.82 -41.45
N ALA A 138 -18.84 7.20 -41.94
CA ALA A 138 -18.28 5.87 -41.65
C ALA A 138 -16.75 5.78 -41.93
N ILE A 139 -16.11 4.77 -41.33
CA ILE A 139 -14.95 3.99 -41.86
C ILE A 139 -13.69 4.77 -42.30
N ALA A 140 -12.59 4.61 -41.53
CA ALA A 140 -11.31 4.05 -42.03
C ALA A 140 -10.29 3.87 -40.89
N ALA A 141 -9.67 2.70 -40.78
CA ALA A 141 -8.57 2.43 -39.83
C ALA A 141 -7.19 2.57 -40.51
N PRO A 142 -6.16 3.02 -39.77
CA PRO A 142 -4.78 2.64 -40.10
C PRO A 142 -3.94 2.22 -38.89
N ALA A 143 -3.11 1.19 -39.09
CA ALA A 143 -2.02 0.78 -38.21
C ALA A 143 -0.78 0.42 -39.06
N PRO A 144 0.45 0.33 -38.50
CA PRO A 144 1.00 1.07 -37.36
C PRO A 144 2.29 1.84 -37.74
N LYS A 145 2.51 3.05 -37.20
CA LYS A 145 3.75 3.82 -37.47
C LYS A 145 4.91 3.37 -36.57
N LYS A 146 5.97 2.81 -37.18
CA LYS A 146 7.26 2.54 -36.50
C LYS A 146 7.98 3.83 -36.12
N ARG A 147 8.78 3.78 -35.05
CA ARG A 147 9.64 4.89 -34.58
C ARG A 147 10.61 5.35 -35.69
N GLY A 148 10.61 6.65 -35.98
CA GLY A 148 11.58 7.33 -36.85
C GLY A 148 12.28 8.49 -36.11
N ARG A 149 13.48 8.85 -36.56
CA ARG A 149 14.26 9.97 -36.02
C ARG A 149 13.71 11.29 -36.55
N LYS A 150 13.25 12.20 -35.68
CA LYS A 150 12.71 13.52 -36.07
C LYS A 150 13.64 14.27 -37.02
N SER A 151 13.04 14.92 -38.01
CA SER A 151 13.71 15.65 -39.08
C SER A 151 14.40 16.93 -38.59
N LYS A 152 15.32 17.47 -39.40
CA LYS A 152 15.99 18.76 -39.10
C LYS A 152 14.98 19.93 -39.06
N ALA A 153 13.93 19.87 -39.89
CA ALA A 153 12.86 20.86 -39.92
C ALA A 153 11.97 20.79 -38.66
N GLU A 154 11.54 19.60 -38.22
CA GLU A 154 10.81 19.44 -36.94
C GLU A 154 11.59 19.98 -35.74
N LYS A 155 12.91 19.76 -35.72
CA LYS A 155 13.75 20.30 -34.64
C LYS A 155 13.81 21.83 -34.68
N ALA A 156 14.03 22.43 -35.84
CA ALA A 156 14.03 23.88 -35.98
C ALA A 156 12.66 24.50 -35.61
N ALA A 157 11.56 23.85 -35.96
CA ALA A 157 10.21 24.29 -35.59
C ALA A 157 9.96 24.21 -34.07
N LEU A 158 10.41 23.13 -33.41
CA LEU A 158 10.35 23.00 -31.95
C LEU A 158 11.25 24.01 -31.22
N GLU A 159 12.42 24.32 -31.78
CA GLU A 159 13.37 25.28 -31.22
C GLU A 159 12.88 26.74 -31.40
N ALA A 160 12.23 27.04 -32.52
CA ALA A 160 11.55 28.33 -32.74
C ALA A 160 10.31 28.49 -31.84
N ALA A 161 9.50 27.43 -31.68
CA ALA A 161 8.34 27.45 -30.78
C ALA A 161 8.76 27.59 -29.30
N ALA A 162 9.88 26.97 -28.89
CA ALA A 162 10.44 27.15 -27.56
C ALA A 162 10.85 28.61 -27.32
N LYS A 163 11.55 29.25 -28.28
CA LYS A 163 11.93 30.67 -28.17
C LYS A 163 10.73 31.61 -28.14
N LEU A 164 9.70 31.37 -28.95
CA LEU A 164 8.46 32.15 -28.89
C LEU A 164 7.76 32.05 -27.53
N ALA A 165 7.76 30.87 -26.90
CA ALA A 165 7.24 30.69 -25.55
C ALA A 165 8.11 31.37 -24.48
N GLU A 166 9.44 31.39 -24.67
CA GLU A 166 10.41 32.04 -23.79
C GLU A 166 10.29 33.58 -23.87
N GLU A 167 10.16 34.14 -25.08
CA GLU A 167 9.89 35.57 -25.31
C GLU A 167 8.52 35.99 -24.72
N GLN A 168 7.46 35.21 -24.95
CA GLN A 168 6.14 35.46 -24.35
C GLN A 168 6.17 35.41 -22.81
N ALA A 169 6.94 34.49 -22.22
CA ALA A 169 7.14 34.43 -20.78
C ALA A 169 7.89 35.66 -20.24
N THR A 170 8.87 36.20 -20.99
CA THR A 170 9.54 37.44 -20.58
C THR A 170 8.62 38.67 -20.61
N VAL A 171 7.81 38.84 -21.67
CA VAL A 171 6.86 39.97 -21.77
C VAL A 171 5.86 39.97 -20.61
N LEU A 172 5.26 38.81 -20.30
CA LEU A 172 4.36 38.64 -19.16
C LEU A 172 5.04 38.89 -17.79
N SER A 173 6.37 38.82 -17.70
CA SER A 173 7.13 39.06 -16.46
C SER A 173 7.53 40.53 -16.25
N ASP A 174 7.46 41.37 -17.29
CA ASP A 174 7.77 42.80 -17.22
C ASP A 174 6.51 43.68 -17.18
N GLU A 175 5.41 43.28 -17.82
CA GLU A 175 4.10 43.94 -17.60
C GLU A 175 3.67 43.86 -16.12
N ALA A 176 4.06 42.81 -15.40
CA ALA A 176 3.81 42.64 -13.97
C ALA A 176 4.57 43.63 -13.04
N LYS A 177 5.38 44.55 -13.58
CA LYS A 177 6.18 45.52 -12.79
C LYS A 177 5.81 46.99 -13.00
N GLN A 178 4.78 47.31 -13.79
CA GLN A 178 4.32 48.69 -13.97
C GLN A 178 2.81 48.84 -13.76
N LEU A 179 2.42 49.06 -12.50
CA LEU A 179 1.16 49.70 -12.13
C LEU A 179 1.47 51.02 -11.39
N PRO A 180 0.78 52.12 -11.69
CA PRO A 180 1.08 53.43 -11.11
C PRO A 180 0.53 53.56 -9.68
N VAL A 181 1.25 54.32 -8.85
CA VAL A 181 0.68 54.91 -7.63
C VAL A 181 -0.16 56.11 -8.03
N MET A 182 -1.38 56.20 -7.51
CA MET A 182 -2.22 57.39 -7.58
C MET A 182 -2.68 57.77 -6.18
N ASP A 183 -2.31 58.97 -5.74
CA ASP A 183 -2.73 59.60 -4.49
C ASP A 183 -3.93 60.53 -4.71
N GLU A 184 -4.49 60.99 -3.58
CA GLU A 184 -5.41 62.11 -3.36
C GLU A 184 -6.94 61.91 -3.57
N PRO A 185 -7.79 62.68 -2.84
CA PRO A 185 -9.07 62.18 -2.30
C PRO A 185 -10.31 63.01 -2.73
N ILE A 186 -11.52 62.64 -2.22
CA ILE A 186 -12.78 63.43 -2.07
C ILE A 186 -13.94 62.42 -1.75
N THR A 187 -14.99 62.61 -0.91
CA THR A 187 -15.28 63.41 0.31
C THR A 187 -16.48 62.78 1.07
N ASP A 188 -16.45 62.83 2.41
CA ASP A 188 -17.55 63.11 3.38
C ASP A 188 -18.96 62.44 3.36
N VAL A 189 -19.28 61.76 4.49
CA VAL A 189 -20.40 62.00 5.45
C VAL A 189 -21.87 61.90 4.94
N PRO A 190 -22.79 61.16 5.61
CA PRO A 190 -23.03 61.21 7.06
C PRO A 190 -23.19 59.88 7.83
N LEU A 191 -23.09 59.97 9.16
CA LEU A 191 -23.18 58.87 10.12
C LEU A 191 -23.95 59.33 11.38
N GLU A 192 -25.24 58.99 11.43
CA GLU A 192 -26.23 59.30 12.48
C GLU A 192 -27.45 58.37 12.20
N ILE A 193 -28.19 57.74 13.12
CA ILE A 193 -28.32 57.81 14.58
C ILE A 193 -28.53 56.37 15.12
N LEU A 194 -27.91 56.01 16.25
CA LEU A 194 -28.56 55.28 17.38
C LEU A 194 -27.60 55.15 18.57
N GLN A 195 -27.78 56.05 19.55
CA GLN A 195 -27.26 55.89 20.91
C GLN A 195 -28.37 55.26 21.77
N ASP A 196 -28.03 54.36 22.69
CA ASP A 196 -28.64 54.25 24.04
C ASP A 196 -28.07 53.05 24.82
N ILE A 197 -26.95 53.26 25.52
CA ILE A 197 -26.54 52.46 26.69
C ILE A 197 -25.92 53.42 27.72
N PRO A 198 -26.47 53.54 28.95
CA PRO A 198 -25.88 54.39 29.99
C PRO A 198 -24.71 53.71 30.71
N ALA A 199 -23.64 54.47 30.96
CA ALA A 199 -22.65 54.16 32.00
C ALA A 199 -23.17 54.69 33.37
N GLN A 200 -22.75 54.25 34.56
CA GLN A 200 -21.41 54.05 35.16
C GLN A 200 -21.59 53.22 36.49
N PRO A 201 -20.58 53.01 37.37
CA PRO A 201 -19.13 53.23 37.27
C PRO A 201 -18.30 51.95 37.50
N ALA A 202 -16.97 52.10 37.52
CA ALA A 202 -16.06 51.14 38.15
C ALA A 202 -15.65 51.65 39.54
N GLU A 203 -15.41 50.75 40.50
CA GLU A 203 -14.77 51.06 41.79
C GLU A 203 -13.42 50.36 41.94
N THR A 204 -12.54 50.99 42.70
CA THR A 204 -11.14 50.60 42.94
C THR A 204 -10.99 49.62 44.10
N ILE A 205 -9.94 48.80 44.08
CA ILE A 205 -9.52 47.98 45.22
C ILE A 205 -8.11 48.41 45.63
N ASP A 206 -7.97 48.99 46.82
CA ASP A 206 -6.69 49.29 47.47
C ASP A 206 -6.71 48.92 48.96
N ASP A 207 -5.86 47.95 49.30
CA ASP A 207 -5.15 47.59 50.54
C ASP A 207 -5.75 47.55 51.98
N ALA A 208 -5.23 46.55 52.71
CA ALA A 208 -5.11 46.27 54.15
C ALA A 208 -5.97 46.96 55.24
N THR A 209 -6.53 46.15 56.16
CA THR A 209 -5.94 46.00 57.53
C THR A 209 -6.46 44.76 58.30
N GLU A 210 -5.89 44.52 59.48
CA GLU A 210 -6.05 43.37 60.41
C GLU A 210 -7.43 43.41 61.16
N THR A 211 -7.88 42.46 62.01
CA THR A 211 -7.18 41.48 62.88
C THR A 211 -8.13 40.34 63.34
N GLU A 212 -7.55 39.38 64.09
CA GLU A 212 -8.16 38.50 65.12
C GLU A 212 -8.79 37.14 64.74
N VAL A 213 -8.63 36.20 65.69
CA VAL A 213 -8.90 34.76 65.62
C VAL A 213 -9.65 34.35 66.88
N PRO A 214 -10.61 33.41 66.80
CA PRO A 214 -10.93 32.55 67.93
C PRO A 214 -10.73 31.06 67.60
N GLU A 215 -9.98 30.39 68.47
CA GLU A 215 -9.76 28.94 68.51
C GLU A 215 -10.53 28.35 69.70
N ILE A 216 -11.36 27.32 69.50
CA ILE A 216 -12.02 26.56 70.59
C ILE A 216 -11.99 25.06 70.24
N THR A 217 -11.79 24.22 71.27
CA THR A 217 -11.31 22.84 71.16
C THR A 217 -12.23 21.80 71.81
N GLU A 218 -12.12 20.54 71.34
CA GLU A 218 -12.59 19.29 72.00
C GLU A 218 -14.13 19.11 72.20
N LYS A 219 -14.75 17.91 72.33
CA LYS A 219 -14.25 16.60 72.81
C LYS A 219 -15.19 15.41 72.44
N ALA A 220 -14.62 14.20 72.45
CA ALA A 220 -15.19 12.88 72.84
C ALA A 220 -16.54 12.32 72.28
N GLU A 221 -16.40 11.21 71.53
CA GLU A 221 -16.97 9.86 71.74
C GLU A 221 -18.49 9.55 71.92
N SER A 222 -18.91 8.52 71.17
CA SER A 222 -19.61 7.28 71.61
C SER A 222 -21.09 7.01 71.21
N VAL A 223 -21.38 5.69 71.19
CA VAL A 223 -22.67 4.96 71.11
C VAL A 223 -23.41 4.93 69.76
N ALA A 224 -23.48 3.71 69.20
CA ALA A 224 -24.49 3.29 68.23
C ALA A 224 -25.01 1.88 68.62
N PRO A 225 -26.33 1.60 68.49
CA PRO A 225 -26.91 0.26 68.37
C PRO A 225 -27.08 -0.08 66.88
N SER A 226 -26.62 -1.22 66.32
CA SER A 226 -27.03 -2.62 66.55
C SER A 226 -28.50 -2.88 66.16
N THR A 227 -28.86 -3.89 65.36
CA THR A 227 -28.12 -4.99 64.65
C THR A 227 -29.02 -5.44 63.48
N GLU A 228 -28.56 -6.06 62.41
CA GLU A 228 -28.15 -7.47 62.20
C GLU A 228 -27.68 -7.58 60.73
N ASN A 229 -26.87 -8.53 60.21
CA ASN A 229 -26.06 -9.64 60.73
C ASN A 229 -25.04 -10.03 59.61
N PHE A 230 -23.96 -10.80 59.80
CA PHE A 230 -23.50 -11.53 60.99
C PHE A 230 -21.97 -11.31 61.22
N PHE A 231 -21.13 -12.36 61.06
CA PHE A 231 -19.69 -12.35 61.40
C PHE A 231 -18.74 -12.59 60.21
N SER A 232 -17.46 -12.26 60.45
CA SER A 232 -16.32 -12.32 59.53
C SER A 232 -15.55 -13.65 59.56
N ALA A 233 -14.87 -13.92 58.44
CA ALA A 233 -13.58 -14.62 58.28
C ALA A 233 -13.07 -15.59 59.36
N ASP A 234 -12.69 -16.79 58.92
CA ASP A 234 -11.49 -17.48 59.39
C ASP A 234 -10.84 -18.28 58.24
N GLU A 235 -9.62 -18.78 58.45
CA GLU A 235 -8.86 -19.51 57.43
C GLU A 235 -9.27 -20.99 57.26
N ASN A 236 -8.90 -21.57 56.11
CA ASN A 236 -8.95 -23.00 55.78
C ASN A 236 -10.35 -23.65 55.73
N ASP A 237 -10.87 -23.84 54.52
CA ASP A 237 -11.51 -25.12 54.23
C ASP A 237 -11.23 -25.61 52.81
N PHE A 238 -10.94 -26.90 52.67
CA PHE A 238 -10.65 -27.56 51.40
C PHE A 238 -11.97 -28.08 50.83
N VAL A 239 -12.51 -27.45 49.79
CA VAL A 239 -13.64 -28.03 49.06
C VAL A 239 -13.13 -29.22 48.24
N VAL A 240 -13.26 -30.42 48.82
CA VAL A 240 -13.13 -31.68 48.09
C VAL A 240 -14.27 -31.76 47.09
N VAL A 241 -13.96 -31.50 45.82
CA VAL A 241 -14.77 -32.00 44.71
C VAL A 241 -14.42 -33.48 44.58
N GLU A 242 -15.40 -34.37 44.69
CA GLU A 242 -15.17 -35.79 44.44
C GLU A 242 -14.79 -36.01 42.97
N ASP A 243 -13.64 -36.65 42.73
CA ASP A 243 -13.17 -36.99 41.39
C ASP A 243 -14.14 -37.99 40.71
N ILE A 244 -15.00 -37.47 39.84
CA ILE A 244 -15.74 -38.30 38.88
C ILE A 244 -14.69 -38.96 37.96
N PRO A 245 -14.57 -40.30 37.93
CA PRO A 245 -13.45 -40.96 37.28
C PRO A 245 -13.47 -40.76 35.76
N ILE A 246 -12.58 -39.89 35.27
CA ILE A 246 -12.31 -39.73 33.84
C ILE A 246 -11.65 -41.02 33.35
N ILE A 247 -12.36 -41.77 32.52
CA ILE A 247 -11.86 -43.00 31.88
C ILE A 247 -10.78 -42.60 30.85
N PRO A 248 -9.50 -42.97 31.03
CA PRO A 248 -8.45 -42.63 30.07
C PRO A 248 -8.48 -43.64 28.93
N THR A 249 -9.02 -43.28 27.77
CA THR A 249 -8.92 -44.08 26.55
C THR A 249 -7.64 -43.77 25.78
N GLU A 250 -6.49 -44.08 26.38
CA GLU A 250 -5.23 -44.25 25.64
C GLU A 250 -5.12 -45.71 25.17
N PRO A 251 -5.06 -45.99 23.86
CA PRO A 251 -4.66 -47.29 23.37
C PRO A 251 -3.13 -47.41 23.50
N ALA A 252 -2.66 -47.99 24.61
CA ALA A 252 -1.25 -48.31 24.80
C ALA A 252 -0.75 -49.21 23.65
N MET A 253 0.22 -48.72 22.88
CA MET A 253 0.90 -49.49 21.84
C MET A 253 1.93 -50.41 22.51
N ASP A 254 1.61 -51.69 22.61
CA ASP A 254 2.54 -52.70 23.14
C ASP A 254 3.53 -53.15 22.05
N GLU A 255 4.84 -53.11 22.35
CA GLU A 255 5.89 -53.42 21.37
C GLU A 255 6.04 -54.94 21.19
N THR A 256 5.35 -55.52 20.20
CA THR A 256 5.63 -56.89 19.74
C THR A 256 5.95 -56.93 18.26
N TYR A 257 7.22 -57.19 17.94
CA TYR A 257 7.70 -57.39 16.58
C TYR A 257 7.01 -58.60 15.91
N MET A 258 6.28 -58.36 14.82
CA MET A 258 5.85 -59.40 13.88
C MET A 258 6.15 -58.98 12.44
N THR A 259 7.02 -59.73 11.78
CA THR A 259 7.44 -59.48 10.39
C THR A 259 6.45 -60.07 9.40
N TYR A 260 5.89 -59.23 8.52
CA TYR A 260 5.12 -59.71 7.36
C TYR A 260 6.06 -60.23 6.26
N PRO A 261 5.94 -61.49 5.82
CA PRO A 261 6.75 -62.02 4.73
C PRO A 261 6.20 -61.55 3.37
N SER A 262 7.04 -60.90 2.57
CA SER A 262 6.77 -60.68 1.16
C SER A 262 7.01 -61.97 0.36
N GLN A 263 5.97 -62.49 -0.30
CA GLN A 263 6.11 -63.55 -1.30
C GLN A 263 5.47 -63.13 -2.62
N GLN A 264 6.34 -62.78 -3.57
CA GLN A 264 6.02 -62.87 -5.00
C GLN A 264 6.10 -64.34 -5.43
N PRO A 265 5.20 -64.82 -6.29
CA PRO A 265 5.46 -65.97 -7.14
C PRO A 265 5.91 -65.49 -8.52
N ASP A 266 7.22 -65.48 -8.77
CA ASP A 266 7.73 -65.60 -10.14
C ASP A 266 7.39 -67.01 -10.66
N ILE A 267 6.84 -67.12 -11.87
CA ILE A 267 6.64 -68.40 -12.56
C ILE A 267 7.14 -68.27 -14.00
N THR A 268 8.40 -68.64 -14.22
CA THR A 268 8.94 -68.93 -15.55
C THR A 268 8.74 -70.41 -15.91
N SER A 269 8.86 -70.74 -17.20
CA SER A 269 8.32 -71.96 -17.78
C SER A 269 9.17 -73.22 -17.55
N HIS A 270 8.54 -74.40 -17.64
CA HIS A 270 8.95 -75.51 -18.53
C HIS A 270 7.99 -76.73 -18.44
N GLY A 271 7.77 -77.44 -19.57
CA GLY A 271 7.72 -78.91 -19.53
C GLY A 271 6.44 -79.71 -19.89
N LEU A 272 6.05 -79.73 -21.17
CA LEU A 272 5.53 -80.93 -21.88
C LEU A 272 4.09 -81.46 -21.54
N PRO A 273 3.47 -82.36 -22.37
CA PRO A 273 2.02 -82.31 -22.65
C PRO A 273 1.24 -83.64 -22.41
N ASP A 274 0.12 -83.80 -23.16
CA ASP A 274 -0.78 -84.96 -23.33
C ASP A 274 -1.88 -85.17 -22.24
N THR A 275 -3.11 -85.64 -22.53
CA THR A 275 -3.89 -85.88 -23.79
C THR A 275 -5.40 -86.04 -23.48
N TYR A 276 -6.28 -85.92 -24.49
CA TYR A 276 -7.71 -86.38 -24.53
C TYR A 276 -8.70 -85.68 -23.55
N SER A 277 -10.03 -85.65 -23.75
CA SER A 277 -10.94 -86.04 -24.86
C SER A 277 -12.19 -85.11 -24.89
N TYR A 278 -13.01 -85.22 -25.95
CA TYR A 278 -14.33 -84.58 -26.07
C TYR A 278 -15.46 -85.44 -25.41
N GLU A 279 -16.72 -85.01 -25.60
CA GLU A 279 -18.00 -85.68 -25.29
C GLU A 279 -18.54 -85.53 -23.84
N ALA A 280 -19.85 -85.33 -23.59
CA ALA A 280 -20.94 -84.92 -24.50
C ALA A 280 -22.18 -84.36 -23.73
N ALA A 281 -22.99 -83.60 -24.49
CA ALA A 281 -24.46 -83.48 -24.44
C ALA A 281 -25.22 -83.04 -23.15
N GLU A 282 -25.99 -81.95 -23.34
CA GLU A 282 -27.42 -81.83 -22.99
C GLU A 282 -27.91 -82.22 -21.59
N ASN A 283 -28.25 -81.20 -20.78
CA ASN A 283 -29.66 -80.91 -20.49
C ASN A 283 -29.81 -79.43 -20.10
N ALA A 284 -30.88 -78.78 -20.57
CA ALA A 284 -31.16 -77.38 -20.27
C ALA A 284 -32.53 -77.24 -19.59
N PRO A 285 -32.61 -76.51 -18.47
CA PRO A 285 -33.83 -75.84 -18.06
C PRO A 285 -33.72 -74.32 -18.30
N GLU A 286 -34.69 -73.83 -19.06
CA GLU A 286 -35.36 -72.52 -18.96
C GLU A 286 -34.53 -71.23 -18.76
N LYS A 287 -34.74 -70.28 -19.70
CA LYS A 287 -34.26 -68.90 -19.57
C LYS A 287 -35.05 -68.16 -18.48
N GLU A 288 -34.46 -67.97 -17.30
CA GLU A 288 -34.78 -66.75 -16.55
C GLU A 288 -34.38 -65.54 -17.40
N THR A 289 -35.36 -64.68 -17.68
CA THR A 289 -35.11 -63.48 -18.50
C THR A 289 -34.49 -62.43 -17.58
N ALA A 290 -33.17 -62.46 -17.47
CA ALA A 290 -32.41 -61.47 -16.70
C ALA A 290 -32.79 -60.07 -17.18
N LEU A 291 -33.57 -59.37 -16.36
CA LEU A 291 -33.87 -57.96 -16.54
C LEU A 291 -32.54 -57.21 -16.73
N PRO A 292 -32.45 -56.27 -17.69
CA PRO A 292 -31.24 -55.48 -17.83
C PRO A 292 -30.96 -54.84 -16.47
N LYS A 293 -29.76 -55.06 -15.92
CA LYS A 293 -29.30 -54.33 -14.74
C LYS A 293 -29.49 -52.85 -15.05
N GLY A 294 -30.46 -52.23 -14.39
CA GLY A 294 -30.63 -50.79 -14.50
C GLY A 294 -29.30 -50.17 -14.14
N THR A 295 -28.73 -49.37 -15.04
CA THR A 295 -27.75 -48.38 -14.62
C THR A 295 -28.42 -47.57 -13.54
N GLU A 296 -27.94 -47.71 -12.30
CA GLU A 296 -28.34 -46.82 -11.21
C GLU A 296 -28.25 -45.40 -11.74
N PRO A 297 -29.28 -44.56 -11.58
CA PRO A 297 -29.25 -43.21 -12.10
C PRO A 297 -28.05 -42.53 -11.47
N ALA A 298 -27.05 -42.18 -12.28
CA ALA A 298 -25.86 -41.50 -11.81
C ALA A 298 -26.33 -40.18 -11.20
N TYR A 299 -26.32 -40.11 -9.86
CA TYR A 299 -26.85 -38.97 -9.13
C TYR A 299 -26.13 -37.71 -9.60
N ASP A 300 -26.86 -36.84 -10.30
CA ASP A 300 -26.31 -35.62 -10.84
C ASP A 300 -26.26 -34.56 -9.73
N PHE A 301 -25.16 -34.58 -8.97
CA PHE A 301 -24.85 -33.56 -7.98
C PHE A 301 -24.42 -32.22 -8.62
N GLY A 302 -24.52 -32.07 -9.95
CA GLY A 302 -23.94 -30.98 -10.74
C GLY A 302 -24.49 -29.57 -10.49
N ASP A 303 -25.56 -29.39 -9.72
CA ASP A 303 -26.05 -28.08 -9.26
C ASP A 303 -26.14 -27.97 -7.71
N ILE A 304 -25.57 -28.93 -6.97
CA ILE A 304 -25.62 -28.95 -5.48
C ILE A 304 -24.43 -28.21 -4.85
N LEU A 305 -23.26 -28.23 -5.49
CA LEU A 305 -22.07 -27.53 -5.01
C LEU A 305 -21.84 -26.27 -5.85
N THR A 306 -21.99 -25.08 -5.25
CA THR A 306 -21.61 -23.80 -5.83
C THR A 306 -20.25 -23.37 -5.31
N GLY A 307 -19.36 -22.95 -6.22
CA GLY A 307 -18.07 -22.37 -5.89
C GLY A 307 -17.98 -20.90 -6.34
N GLU A 308 -17.24 -20.12 -5.57
CA GLU A 308 -16.88 -18.74 -5.89
C GLU A 308 -15.37 -18.55 -5.72
N GLY A 309 -14.76 -17.65 -6.49
CA GLY A 309 -13.39 -17.20 -6.25
C GLY A 309 -12.87 -16.24 -7.31
N VAL A 310 -11.68 -15.68 -7.07
CA VAL A 310 -11.02 -14.74 -7.97
C VAL A 310 -10.19 -15.48 -9.01
N LEU A 311 -10.47 -15.25 -10.29
CA LEU A 311 -9.77 -15.89 -11.39
C LEU A 311 -8.31 -15.43 -11.51
N GLU A 312 -7.37 -16.37 -11.42
CA GLU A 312 -5.99 -16.23 -11.89
C GLU A 312 -5.79 -17.04 -13.17
N ILE A 313 -5.52 -16.36 -14.29
CA ILE A 313 -5.23 -17.01 -15.58
C ILE A 313 -3.73 -17.35 -15.64
N MET A 314 -3.41 -18.61 -15.92
CA MET A 314 -2.05 -19.13 -16.09
C MET A 314 -1.48 -18.84 -17.48
N GLN A 315 -0.16 -19.00 -17.64
CA GLN A 315 0.53 -18.72 -18.92
C GLN A 315 0.02 -19.59 -20.08
N ASP A 316 -0.43 -20.81 -19.79
CA ASP A 316 -1.03 -21.73 -20.76
C ASP A 316 -2.50 -21.40 -21.11
N GLY A 317 -3.08 -20.37 -20.47
CA GLY A 317 -4.42 -19.84 -20.78
C GLY A 317 -5.61 -20.54 -20.14
N TYR A 318 -5.41 -21.62 -19.35
CA TYR A 318 -6.39 -22.05 -18.35
C TYR A 318 -6.27 -21.19 -17.09
N GLY A 319 -7.20 -21.29 -16.15
CA GLY A 319 -7.13 -20.55 -14.89
C GLY A 319 -7.63 -21.32 -13.68
N PHE A 320 -7.44 -20.72 -12.51
CA PHE A 320 -8.00 -21.19 -11.25
C PHE A 320 -8.76 -20.05 -10.57
N LEU A 321 -9.91 -20.35 -9.97
CA LEU A 321 -10.53 -19.46 -9.00
C LEU A 321 -9.86 -19.70 -7.65
N ARG A 322 -9.28 -18.65 -7.06
CA ARG A 322 -8.64 -18.68 -5.74
C ARG A 322 -9.62 -18.18 -4.68
N SER A 323 -9.66 -18.82 -3.52
CA SER A 323 -10.44 -18.33 -2.37
C SER A 323 -9.78 -17.11 -1.69
N SER A 324 -10.62 -16.21 -1.18
CA SER A 324 -10.28 -15.14 -0.22
C SER A 324 -9.64 -15.69 1.05
N ASP A 325 -10.17 -16.81 1.56
CA ASP A 325 -9.80 -17.41 2.86
C ASP A 325 -8.34 -17.88 2.87
N TYR A 326 -7.82 -18.22 1.68
CA TYR A 326 -6.42 -18.58 1.45
C TYR A 326 -5.59 -17.43 0.86
N ASN A 327 -6.03 -16.18 1.04
CA ASN A 327 -5.36 -14.95 0.61
C ASN A 327 -5.01 -14.93 -0.90
N TYR A 328 -5.85 -15.53 -1.74
CA TYR A 328 -5.64 -15.74 -3.17
C TYR A 328 -4.39 -16.55 -3.57
N LEU A 329 -3.90 -17.39 -2.66
CA LEU A 329 -2.79 -18.31 -2.90
C LEU A 329 -3.30 -19.64 -3.47
N SER A 330 -2.37 -20.51 -3.90
CA SER A 330 -2.74 -21.83 -4.39
C SER A 330 -3.25 -22.73 -3.26
N SER A 331 -4.52 -23.11 -3.31
CA SER A 331 -5.15 -24.10 -2.44
C SER A 331 -5.31 -25.45 -3.16
N PRO A 332 -5.36 -26.60 -2.45
CA PRO A 332 -5.89 -27.84 -3.02
C PRO A 332 -7.34 -27.68 -3.55
N ASP A 333 -8.12 -26.80 -2.92
CA ASP A 333 -9.55 -26.59 -3.20
C ASP A 333 -9.82 -25.58 -4.33
N ASP A 334 -8.77 -25.08 -4.99
CA ASP A 334 -8.91 -24.12 -6.11
C ASP A 334 -9.75 -24.70 -7.27
N ILE A 335 -10.63 -23.87 -7.82
CA ILE A 335 -11.58 -24.30 -8.86
C ILE A 335 -10.93 -24.13 -10.23
N TYR A 336 -10.76 -25.21 -10.99
CA TYR A 336 -10.22 -25.18 -12.34
C TYR A 336 -11.22 -24.57 -13.35
N VAL A 337 -10.75 -23.61 -14.14
CA VAL A 337 -11.50 -22.97 -15.22
C VAL A 337 -10.83 -23.23 -16.56
N SER A 338 -11.60 -23.76 -17.52
CA SER A 338 -11.07 -24.12 -18.84
C SER A 338 -10.78 -22.89 -19.73
N THR A 339 -9.81 -23.06 -20.64
CA THR A 339 -9.50 -22.10 -21.72
C THR A 339 -10.74 -21.71 -22.53
N SER A 340 -11.69 -22.64 -22.71
CA SER A 340 -12.95 -22.45 -23.43
C SER A 340 -13.91 -21.53 -22.67
N GLN A 341 -14.09 -21.74 -21.36
CA GLN A 341 -14.95 -20.87 -20.53
C GLN A 341 -14.39 -19.44 -20.46
N ILE A 342 -13.07 -19.30 -20.27
CA ILE A 342 -12.38 -17.99 -20.24
C ILE A 342 -12.63 -17.22 -21.55
N LYS A 343 -12.48 -17.87 -22.70
CA LYS A 343 -12.70 -17.26 -24.02
C LYS A 343 -14.17 -16.99 -24.34
N LEU A 344 -15.09 -17.83 -23.86
CA LEU A 344 -16.53 -17.70 -24.12
C LEU A 344 -17.15 -16.47 -23.42
N PHE A 345 -16.76 -16.24 -22.17
CA PHE A 345 -17.29 -15.15 -21.34
C PHE A 345 -16.39 -13.91 -21.27
N GLY A 346 -15.24 -13.89 -21.97
CA GLY A 346 -14.32 -12.75 -21.95
C GLY A 346 -13.68 -12.52 -20.57
N LEU A 347 -13.41 -13.59 -19.84
CA LEU A 347 -12.84 -13.53 -18.48
C LEU A 347 -11.40 -13.03 -18.51
N LYS A 348 -11.04 -12.27 -17.48
CA LYS A 348 -9.71 -11.70 -17.24
C LYS A 348 -9.25 -12.08 -15.83
N THR A 349 -7.94 -12.01 -15.58
CA THR A 349 -7.42 -12.11 -14.21
C THR A 349 -8.06 -11.03 -13.32
N GLY A 350 -8.46 -11.43 -12.11
CA GLY A 350 -9.18 -10.60 -11.15
C GLY A 350 -10.70 -10.78 -11.17
N ASP A 351 -11.30 -11.42 -12.18
CA ASP A 351 -12.76 -11.59 -12.21
C ASP A 351 -13.20 -12.52 -11.07
N VAL A 352 -14.13 -12.05 -10.23
CA VAL A 352 -14.85 -12.89 -9.26
C VAL A 352 -15.86 -13.71 -10.05
N VAL A 353 -15.75 -15.04 -10.01
CA VAL A 353 -16.60 -15.95 -10.78
C VAL A 353 -17.36 -16.85 -9.83
N GLU A 354 -18.68 -16.89 -9.97
CA GLU A 354 -19.59 -17.74 -9.19
C GLU A 354 -20.24 -18.77 -10.13
N GLY A 355 -20.27 -20.04 -9.74
CA GLY A 355 -21.01 -21.06 -10.48
C GLY A 355 -20.94 -22.46 -9.88
N PRO A 356 -21.77 -23.41 -10.37
CA PRO A 356 -21.72 -24.78 -9.90
C PRO A 356 -20.41 -25.47 -10.31
N VAL A 357 -19.87 -26.22 -9.35
CA VAL A 357 -18.66 -27.03 -9.47
C VAL A 357 -19.02 -28.50 -9.25
N ARG A 358 -18.26 -29.41 -9.85
CA ARG A 358 -18.35 -30.85 -9.52
C ARG A 358 -17.12 -31.31 -8.75
N PRO A 359 -17.22 -32.39 -7.96
CA PRO A 359 -16.04 -33.08 -7.45
C PRO A 359 -15.09 -33.50 -8.59
N PRO A 360 -13.77 -33.55 -8.32
CA PRO A 360 -12.80 -34.14 -9.24
C PRO A 360 -13.09 -35.63 -9.46
N LYS A 361 -13.00 -36.07 -10.71
CA LYS A 361 -13.06 -37.49 -11.09
C LYS A 361 -11.70 -38.16 -10.84
N PRO A 362 -11.63 -39.51 -10.76
CA PRO A 362 -10.36 -40.21 -10.67
C PRO A 362 -9.37 -39.78 -11.77
N GLY A 363 -8.25 -39.16 -11.37
CA GLY A 363 -7.25 -38.57 -12.27
C GLY A 363 -7.29 -37.04 -12.39
N GLU A 364 -8.34 -36.37 -11.93
CA GLU A 364 -8.40 -34.91 -11.77
C GLU A 364 -7.93 -34.53 -10.36
N LYS A 365 -7.18 -33.42 -10.21
CA LYS A 365 -6.68 -32.94 -8.90
C LYS A 365 -7.58 -31.85 -8.27
N TYR A 366 -8.21 -31.03 -9.11
CA TYR A 366 -8.91 -29.80 -8.71
C TYR A 366 -10.38 -29.88 -9.12
N PHE A 367 -11.27 -29.15 -8.44
CA PHE A 367 -12.69 -29.06 -8.76
C PHE A 367 -12.91 -28.29 -10.07
N PRO A 368 -13.44 -28.87 -11.16
CA PRO A 368 -13.69 -28.10 -12.38
C PRO A 368 -15.05 -27.38 -12.32
N LEU A 369 -15.05 -26.11 -12.71
CA LEU A 369 -16.26 -25.32 -12.91
C LEU A 369 -17.10 -25.88 -14.06
N ILE A 370 -18.40 -26.07 -13.85
CA ILE A 370 -19.32 -26.59 -14.89
C ILE A 370 -19.76 -25.43 -15.80
N ARG A 371 -20.36 -24.41 -15.22
CA ARG A 371 -20.86 -23.20 -15.90
C ARG A 371 -20.62 -21.97 -15.03
N VAL A 372 -20.47 -20.82 -15.67
CA VAL A 372 -20.48 -19.52 -14.98
C VAL A 372 -21.94 -19.13 -14.73
N THR A 373 -22.27 -18.72 -13.50
CA THR A 373 -23.60 -18.19 -13.12
C THR A 373 -23.57 -16.68 -12.98
N LYS A 374 -22.56 -16.11 -12.29
CA LYS A 374 -22.33 -14.66 -12.19
C LYS A 374 -20.85 -14.33 -12.40
N ILE A 375 -20.57 -13.08 -12.76
CA ILE A 375 -19.21 -12.51 -12.78
C ILE A 375 -19.25 -11.14 -12.11
N ASN A 376 -18.43 -10.91 -11.09
CA ASN A 376 -18.42 -9.67 -10.29
C ASN A 376 -19.83 -9.23 -9.83
N GLY A 377 -20.67 -10.17 -9.41
CA GLY A 377 -22.08 -9.94 -9.05
C GLY A 377 -23.06 -9.78 -10.21
N CYS A 378 -22.60 -9.42 -11.40
CA CYS A 378 -23.41 -9.18 -12.60
C CYS A 378 -23.68 -10.47 -13.43
N ALA A 379 -24.60 -10.40 -14.39
CA ALA A 379 -24.86 -11.52 -15.29
C ALA A 379 -23.73 -11.66 -16.35
N PRO A 380 -23.40 -12.89 -16.81
CA PRO A 380 -22.30 -13.09 -17.75
C PRO A 380 -22.51 -12.50 -19.16
N SER A 381 -23.72 -12.05 -19.47
CA SER A 381 -24.03 -11.22 -20.65
C SER A 381 -23.38 -9.84 -20.55
N ASP A 382 -23.57 -9.17 -19.41
CA ASP A 382 -23.35 -7.73 -19.25
C ASP A 382 -21.85 -7.43 -19.14
N VAL A 383 -21.14 -8.35 -18.47
CA VAL A 383 -19.69 -8.32 -18.25
C VAL A 383 -18.89 -8.60 -19.54
N ARG A 384 -19.54 -9.12 -20.60
CA ARG A 384 -18.87 -9.41 -21.87
C ARG A 384 -18.49 -8.13 -22.63
N ASP A 385 -19.37 -7.14 -22.63
CA ASP A 385 -19.25 -5.92 -23.44
C ASP A 385 -18.71 -4.71 -22.64
N ARG A 386 -18.23 -4.95 -21.41
CA ARG A 386 -17.63 -3.94 -20.53
C ARG A 386 -16.42 -3.24 -21.16
N VAL A 387 -16.30 -1.93 -20.92
CA VAL A 387 -15.11 -1.15 -21.28
C VAL A 387 -13.95 -1.52 -20.34
N PRO A 388 -12.76 -1.89 -20.84
CA PRO A 388 -11.60 -2.18 -19.98
C PRO A 388 -11.18 -0.98 -19.13
N PHE A 389 -10.71 -1.23 -17.91
CA PHE A 389 -10.34 -0.21 -16.93
C PHE A 389 -9.41 0.86 -17.52
N GLU A 390 -8.38 0.45 -18.27
CA GLU A 390 -7.41 1.34 -18.91
C GLU A 390 -8.00 2.31 -19.96
N HIS A 391 -9.26 2.12 -20.39
CA HIS A 391 -9.97 3.00 -21.33
C HIS A 391 -11.07 3.87 -20.69
N LEU A 392 -11.40 3.65 -19.40
CA LEU A 392 -12.38 4.45 -18.67
C LEU A 392 -11.84 5.85 -18.32
N THR A 393 -12.67 6.90 -18.45
CA THR A 393 -12.30 8.30 -18.19
C THR A 393 -12.01 8.52 -16.70
N PRO A 394 -10.80 8.99 -16.31
CA PRO A 394 -10.51 9.37 -14.93
C PRO A 394 -11.10 10.75 -14.60
N LEU A 395 -11.85 10.85 -13.50
CA LEU A 395 -12.36 12.10 -12.94
C LEU A 395 -11.71 12.42 -11.58
N PHE A 396 -11.93 13.65 -11.09
CA PHE A 396 -11.74 13.97 -9.68
C PHE A 396 -12.87 13.34 -8.86
N PRO A 397 -12.63 12.93 -7.61
CA PRO A 397 -13.68 12.61 -6.66
C PRO A 397 -14.61 13.81 -6.41
N ASP A 398 -15.91 13.56 -6.47
CA ASP A 398 -17.01 14.51 -6.30
C ASP A 398 -18.03 14.02 -5.26
N GLU A 399 -18.32 12.71 -5.22
CA GLU A 399 -19.01 12.12 -4.07
C GLU A 399 -18.03 11.90 -2.89
N LYS A 400 -18.40 12.36 -1.69
CA LYS A 400 -17.63 12.19 -0.44
C LYS A 400 -18.11 10.96 0.34
N PHE A 401 -17.16 10.11 0.78
CA PHE A 401 -17.42 9.16 1.85
C PHE A 401 -17.65 9.90 3.16
N LYS A 402 -18.88 9.82 3.69
CA LYS A 402 -19.26 10.45 4.96
C LYS A 402 -18.75 9.57 6.09
N LEU A 403 -17.78 10.05 6.88
CA LEU A 403 -17.22 9.26 7.99
C LEU A 403 -18.01 9.42 9.30
N CYS A 404 -18.94 10.39 9.34
CA CYS A 404 -19.75 10.70 10.52
C CYS A 404 -21.24 10.36 10.31
N LYS A 405 -21.84 9.76 11.34
CA LYS A 405 -23.27 9.40 11.47
C LYS A 405 -24.11 10.54 12.07
N GLY A 406 -23.48 11.65 12.44
CA GLY A 406 -24.11 12.83 13.05
C GLY A 406 -24.40 12.70 14.54
N HIS A 407 -23.95 11.61 15.19
CA HIS A 407 -24.11 11.35 16.62
C HIS A 407 -23.10 10.29 17.09
N ASN A 408 -22.51 10.48 18.29
CA ASN A 408 -21.54 9.57 18.91
C ASN A 408 -20.35 9.16 18.01
N ASP A 409 -19.97 10.03 17.07
CA ASP A 409 -18.88 9.78 16.13
C ASP A 409 -17.49 9.91 16.77
N ASN A 410 -16.58 8.97 16.47
CA ASN A 410 -15.21 8.98 16.97
C ASN A 410 -14.49 10.28 16.57
N LEU A 411 -13.75 10.88 17.51
CA LEU A 411 -12.98 12.11 17.26
C LEU A 411 -12.03 11.98 16.04
N SER A 412 -11.47 10.78 15.84
CA SER A 412 -10.73 10.38 14.64
C SER A 412 -11.49 10.66 13.34
N THR A 413 -12.72 10.16 13.21
CA THR A 413 -13.51 10.27 11.98
C THR A 413 -13.97 11.70 11.77
N ARG A 414 -14.41 12.38 12.85
CA ARG A 414 -14.84 13.79 12.83
C ARG A 414 -13.76 14.74 12.30
N ILE A 415 -12.50 14.55 12.71
CA ILE A 415 -11.38 15.42 12.29
C ILE A 415 -10.96 15.11 10.85
N VAL A 416 -10.91 13.83 10.44
CA VAL A 416 -10.62 13.47 9.04
C VAL A 416 -11.71 13.99 8.09
N ASP A 417 -12.98 13.82 8.45
CA ASP A 417 -14.14 14.25 7.65
C ASP A 417 -14.14 15.77 7.37
N LEU A 418 -13.57 16.58 8.27
CA LEU A 418 -13.42 18.04 8.12
C LEU A 418 -12.11 18.46 7.42
N PHE A 419 -10.95 17.91 7.80
CA PHE A 419 -9.65 18.45 7.40
C PHE A 419 -8.95 17.66 6.28
N ALA A 420 -9.39 16.45 5.99
CA ALA A 420 -8.89 15.65 4.87
C ALA A 420 -10.02 14.73 4.36
N PRO A 421 -11.08 15.30 3.76
CA PRO A 421 -12.24 14.55 3.27
C PRO A 421 -11.80 13.49 2.25
N ILE A 422 -12.42 12.31 2.34
CA ILE A 422 -12.13 11.17 1.46
C ILE A 422 -13.24 11.10 0.40
N GLY A 423 -12.90 11.30 -0.86
CA GLY A 423 -13.84 11.13 -1.97
C GLY A 423 -13.86 9.70 -2.53
N LYS A 424 -14.95 9.35 -3.22
CA LYS A 424 -15.03 8.17 -4.08
C LYS A 424 -13.99 8.28 -5.19
N GLY A 425 -12.96 7.42 -5.15
CA GLY A 425 -11.83 7.46 -6.06
C GLY A 425 -10.56 8.13 -5.52
N GLN A 426 -10.46 8.39 -4.21
CA GLN A 426 -9.30 9.05 -3.61
C GLN A 426 -8.01 8.19 -3.67
N ARG A 427 -6.86 8.85 -3.91
CA ARG A 427 -5.50 8.34 -3.65
C ARG A 427 -4.99 8.99 -2.37
N ALA A 428 -5.35 8.42 -1.23
CA ALA A 428 -5.02 8.94 0.09
C ALA A 428 -3.73 8.31 0.64
N LEU A 429 -2.81 9.15 1.14
CA LEU A 429 -1.65 8.73 1.91
C LEU A 429 -1.84 9.06 3.38
N LEU A 430 -1.83 8.03 4.22
CA LEU A 430 -1.73 8.16 5.68
C LEU A 430 -0.24 8.18 6.04
N VAL A 431 0.32 9.38 6.16
CA VAL A 431 1.75 9.62 6.31
C VAL A 431 2.10 9.53 7.80
N ALA A 432 2.69 8.40 8.22
CA ALA A 432 2.77 8.02 9.62
C ALA A 432 4.19 7.62 10.06
N GLN A 433 4.69 8.25 11.12
CA GLN A 433 5.85 7.76 11.86
C GLN A 433 5.48 6.52 12.70
N PRO A 434 6.41 5.62 13.03
CA PRO A 434 6.13 4.50 13.94
C PRO A 434 5.59 4.96 15.30
N LYS A 435 4.59 4.22 15.84
CA LYS A 435 3.90 4.49 17.13
C LYS A 435 3.11 5.82 17.19
N THR A 436 2.53 6.25 16.07
CA THR A 436 1.61 7.40 15.98
C THR A 436 0.13 7.06 16.17
N GLY A 437 -0.26 5.79 16.12
CA GLY A 437 -1.68 5.36 16.16
C GLY A 437 -2.29 5.01 14.80
N LYS A 438 -1.48 5.05 13.72
CA LYS A 438 -1.78 4.60 12.34
C LYS A 438 -2.88 3.53 12.22
N THR A 439 -2.68 2.37 12.84
CA THR A 439 -3.57 1.19 12.75
C THR A 439 -4.96 1.45 13.34
N ILE A 440 -5.05 2.22 14.44
CA ILE A 440 -6.33 2.58 15.08
C ILE A 440 -7.11 3.52 14.15
N LEU A 441 -6.44 4.55 13.61
CA LEU A 441 -7.06 5.50 12.70
C LEU A 441 -7.53 4.84 11.39
N MET A 442 -6.78 3.85 10.88
CA MET A 442 -7.17 3.06 9.72
C MET A 442 -8.43 2.22 9.99
N LYS A 443 -8.54 1.60 11.18
CA LYS A 443 -9.76 0.92 11.64
C LYS A 443 -10.95 1.87 11.80
N ASP A 444 -10.73 3.05 12.40
CA ASP A 444 -11.77 4.07 12.58
C ASP A 444 -12.39 4.47 11.22
N ILE A 445 -11.54 4.77 10.23
CA ILE A 445 -11.98 5.14 8.87
C ILE A 445 -12.68 3.95 8.18
N ALA A 446 -12.13 2.74 8.27
CA ALA A 446 -12.71 1.56 7.62
C ALA A 446 -14.09 1.20 8.19
N ASN A 447 -14.26 1.19 9.52
CA ASN A 447 -15.54 0.93 10.16
C ASN A 447 -16.56 2.06 9.98
N ALA A 448 -16.10 3.30 9.77
CA ALA A 448 -16.97 4.40 9.38
C ALA A 448 -17.51 4.20 7.96
N ILE A 449 -16.65 3.90 6.97
CA ILE A 449 -17.08 3.64 5.59
C ILE A 449 -17.98 2.40 5.54
N ALA A 450 -17.60 1.28 6.16
CA ALA A 450 -18.40 0.05 6.16
C ALA A 450 -19.81 0.21 6.77
N ALA A 451 -20.00 1.16 7.69
CA ALA A 451 -21.28 1.40 8.35
C ALA A 451 -22.13 2.50 7.69
N ASN A 452 -21.51 3.41 6.94
CA ASN A 452 -22.18 4.55 6.33
C ASN A 452 -22.37 4.39 4.81
N HIS A 453 -21.53 3.57 4.18
CA HIS A 453 -21.49 3.27 2.75
C HIS A 453 -21.45 1.75 2.51
N PRO A 454 -22.53 1.01 2.83
CA PRO A 454 -22.60 -0.44 2.64
C PRO A 454 -22.63 -0.86 1.15
N GLU A 455 -22.75 0.08 0.21
CA GLU A 455 -22.58 -0.15 -1.22
C GLU A 455 -21.11 -0.31 -1.65
N ALA A 456 -20.16 0.17 -0.83
CA ALA A 456 -18.74 0.12 -1.14
C ALA A 456 -18.12 -1.22 -0.72
N TYR A 457 -17.31 -1.81 -1.60
CA TYR A 457 -16.59 -3.05 -1.32
C TYR A 457 -15.22 -2.75 -0.68
N LEU A 458 -15.08 -3.02 0.62
CA LEU A 458 -13.85 -2.77 1.36
C LEU A 458 -12.90 -3.98 1.31
N ILE A 459 -11.64 -3.72 0.95
CA ILE A 459 -10.54 -4.70 0.99
C ILE A 459 -9.43 -4.15 1.90
N MET A 460 -9.05 -4.92 2.92
CA MET A 460 -7.88 -4.67 3.77
C MET A 460 -6.70 -5.48 3.25
N LEU A 461 -5.76 -4.83 2.57
CA LEU A 461 -4.54 -5.44 2.04
C LEU A 461 -3.35 -5.19 2.98
N LEU A 462 -2.92 -6.22 3.70
CA LEU A 462 -1.87 -6.16 4.72
C LEU A 462 -0.60 -6.86 4.21
N ILE A 463 0.53 -6.14 4.18
CA ILE A 463 1.79 -6.55 3.53
C ILE A 463 2.98 -6.27 4.45
N ASP A 464 3.73 -7.31 4.83
CA ASP A 464 4.95 -7.22 5.66
C ASP A 464 4.67 -6.52 7.01
N GLU A 465 3.53 -6.91 7.60
CA GLU A 465 3.07 -6.53 8.94
C GLU A 465 2.82 -7.79 9.78
N ARG A 466 2.56 -7.63 11.09
CA ARG A 466 2.63 -8.72 12.07
C ARG A 466 1.38 -9.61 12.09
N PRO A 467 1.51 -10.94 12.33
CA PRO A 467 0.38 -11.86 12.45
C PRO A 467 -0.67 -11.43 13.48
N GLU A 468 -0.27 -10.84 14.61
CA GLU A 468 -1.18 -10.33 15.64
C GLU A 468 -1.95 -9.08 15.17
N GLU A 469 -1.32 -8.18 14.41
CA GLU A 469 -1.98 -6.99 13.85
C GLU A 469 -2.94 -7.37 12.71
N VAL A 470 -2.60 -8.39 11.91
CA VAL A 470 -3.50 -9.00 10.92
C VAL A 470 -4.73 -9.64 11.60
N THR A 471 -4.52 -10.42 12.65
CA THR A 471 -5.60 -11.09 13.39
C THR A 471 -6.54 -10.09 14.07
N ASP A 472 -5.96 -9.01 14.63
CA ASP A 472 -6.68 -7.91 15.23
C ASP A 472 -7.50 -7.11 14.19
N MET A 473 -6.96 -6.88 12.99
CA MET A 473 -7.71 -6.27 11.88
C MET A 473 -8.89 -7.15 11.45
N ALA A 474 -8.66 -8.45 11.19
CA ALA A 474 -9.66 -9.41 10.74
C ALA A 474 -10.81 -9.67 11.72
N ARG A 475 -10.63 -9.33 13.00
CA ARG A 475 -11.69 -9.42 14.03
C ARG A 475 -12.39 -8.10 14.32
N THR A 476 -11.83 -6.97 13.90
CA THR A 476 -12.32 -5.62 14.25
C THR A 476 -12.99 -4.89 13.09
N VAL A 477 -12.69 -5.24 11.83
CA VAL A 477 -13.16 -4.52 10.65
C VAL A 477 -14.05 -5.38 9.77
N ASN A 478 -15.21 -4.85 9.40
CA ASN A 478 -16.12 -5.48 8.45
C ASN A 478 -15.66 -5.21 7.00
N ALA A 479 -14.62 -5.94 6.57
CA ALA A 479 -14.01 -5.85 5.23
C ALA A 479 -13.40 -7.19 4.83
N GLU A 480 -13.14 -7.39 3.53
CA GLU A 480 -12.35 -8.54 3.06
C GLU A 480 -10.87 -8.34 3.47
N VAL A 481 -10.36 -9.14 4.42
CA VAL A 481 -8.97 -9.02 4.89
C VAL A 481 -8.06 -10.01 4.17
N ILE A 482 -7.12 -9.48 3.37
CA ILE A 482 -6.15 -10.22 2.58
C ILE A 482 -4.75 -9.85 3.05
N ALA A 483 -4.00 -10.82 3.57
CA ALA A 483 -2.75 -10.58 4.28
C ALA A 483 -1.57 -11.43 3.76
N SER A 484 -0.38 -10.85 3.85
CA SER A 484 0.91 -11.52 3.75
C SER A 484 1.81 -10.98 4.87
N THR A 485 2.03 -11.78 5.91
CA THR A 485 2.85 -11.38 7.07
C THR A 485 4.33 -11.25 6.68
N PHE A 486 5.14 -10.65 7.57
CA PHE A 486 6.58 -10.49 7.37
C PHE A 486 7.37 -11.81 7.26
N ASP A 487 6.76 -12.95 7.60
CA ASP A 487 7.35 -14.30 7.47
C ASP A 487 7.43 -14.78 6.02
N GLU A 488 6.68 -14.12 5.12
CA GLU A 488 6.50 -14.54 3.73
C GLU A 488 7.48 -13.85 2.76
N PRO A 489 7.86 -14.50 1.64
CA PRO A 489 8.81 -13.92 0.70
C PRO A 489 8.23 -12.74 -0.11
N ALA A 490 9.10 -11.83 -0.55
CA ALA A 490 8.72 -10.61 -1.26
C ALA A 490 7.92 -10.87 -2.55
N GLU A 491 8.19 -11.99 -3.24
CA GLU A 491 7.44 -12.47 -4.41
C GLU A 491 5.96 -12.72 -4.07
N ARG A 492 5.66 -13.20 -2.87
CA ARG A 492 4.30 -13.48 -2.41
C ARG A 492 3.54 -12.20 -2.10
N HIS A 493 4.18 -11.22 -1.44
CA HIS A 493 3.62 -9.87 -1.28
C HIS A 493 3.24 -9.25 -2.63
N VAL A 494 4.18 -9.31 -3.59
CA VAL A 494 4.01 -8.77 -4.95
C VAL A 494 2.90 -9.50 -5.73
N LYS A 495 2.76 -10.82 -5.55
CA LYS A 495 1.68 -11.59 -6.18
C LYS A 495 0.30 -11.22 -5.61
N ILE A 496 0.15 -11.25 -4.28
CA ILE A 496 -1.15 -11.00 -3.61
C ILE A 496 -1.65 -9.60 -3.94
N ALA A 497 -0.79 -8.57 -3.83
CA ALA A 497 -1.14 -7.20 -4.21
C ALA A 497 -1.52 -7.09 -5.70
N GLY A 498 -0.88 -7.87 -6.58
CA GLY A 498 -1.24 -7.94 -7.99
C GLY A 498 -2.65 -8.49 -8.24
N ILE A 499 -3.04 -9.56 -7.54
CA ILE A 499 -4.39 -10.14 -7.66
C ILE A 499 -5.45 -9.18 -7.09
N VAL A 500 -5.22 -8.61 -5.91
CA VAL A 500 -6.13 -7.63 -5.29
C VAL A 500 -6.36 -6.41 -6.18
N LEU A 501 -5.29 -5.88 -6.80
CA LEU A 501 -5.41 -4.75 -7.72
C LEU A 501 -6.27 -5.10 -8.95
N GLU A 502 -6.04 -6.25 -9.58
CA GLU A 502 -6.84 -6.64 -10.74
C GLU A 502 -8.29 -6.98 -10.35
N LYS A 503 -8.55 -7.60 -9.18
CA LYS A 503 -9.92 -7.78 -8.65
C LYS A 503 -10.66 -6.44 -8.55
N ALA A 504 -10.04 -5.47 -7.87
CA ALA A 504 -10.64 -4.15 -7.69
C ALA A 504 -10.95 -3.46 -9.04
N LYS A 505 -10.04 -3.56 -10.03
CA LYS A 505 -10.33 -3.07 -11.39
C LYS A 505 -11.52 -3.79 -12.04
N ARG A 506 -11.63 -5.11 -11.92
CA ARG A 506 -12.73 -5.88 -12.55
C ARG A 506 -14.08 -5.54 -11.95
N MET A 507 -14.16 -5.34 -10.64
CA MET A 507 -15.38 -4.88 -9.96
C MET A 507 -15.76 -3.46 -10.39
N VAL A 508 -14.78 -2.56 -10.53
CA VAL A 508 -14.98 -1.18 -11.02
C VAL A 508 -15.37 -1.13 -12.50
N GLU A 509 -14.84 -2.01 -13.36
CA GLU A 509 -15.33 -2.25 -14.73
C GLU A 509 -16.80 -2.72 -14.77
N CYS A 510 -17.34 -3.18 -13.64
CA CYS A 510 -18.73 -3.61 -13.45
C CYS A 510 -19.53 -2.64 -12.55
N GLY A 511 -19.10 -1.38 -12.41
CA GLY A 511 -19.87 -0.33 -11.73
C GLY A 511 -19.77 -0.28 -10.20
N HIS A 512 -18.93 -1.11 -9.56
CA HIS A 512 -18.84 -1.15 -8.09
C HIS A 512 -17.85 -0.10 -7.55
N ASP A 513 -18.22 0.55 -6.44
CA ASP A 513 -17.28 1.33 -5.63
C ASP A 513 -16.39 0.39 -4.80
N VAL A 514 -15.07 0.53 -4.91
CA VAL A 514 -14.09 -0.33 -4.21
C VAL A 514 -13.11 0.52 -3.41
N VAL A 515 -12.88 0.14 -2.14
CA VAL A 515 -11.97 0.82 -1.22
C VAL A 515 -10.89 -0.16 -0.76
N ILE A 516 -9.65 0.03 -1.23
CA ILE A 516 -8.49 -0.72 -0.74
C ILE A 516 -7.80 0.08 0.36
N PHE A 517 -7.78 -0.47 1.57
CA PHE A 517 -6.88 -0.07 2.64
C PHE A 517 -5.56 -0.82 2.48
N LEU A 518 -4.44 -0.13 2.22
CA LEU A 518 -3.13 -0.75 2.03
C LEU A 518 -2.21 -0.42 3.21
N ASP A 519 -1.83 -1.45 3.98
CA ASP A 519 -0.82 -1.34 5.03
C ASP A 519 0.40 -2.23 4.71
N SER A 520 1.52 -1.73 4.16
CA SER A 520 1.80 -0.33 3.79
C SER A 520 2.40 -0.21 2.38
N ILE A 521 2.23 0.96 1.77
CA ILE A 521 2.79 1.24 0.44
C ILE A 521 4.32 1.22 0.46
N THR A 522 4.92 1.60 1.60
CA THR A 522 6.37 1.59 1.80
C THR A 522 6.91 0.16 1.80
N ARG A 523 6.24 -0.79 2.47
CA ARG A 523 6.65 -2.21 2.42
C ARG A 523 6.39 -2.84 1.05
N LEU A 524 5.25 -2.55 0.42
CA LEU A 524 4.97 -3.02 -0.94
C LEU A 524 6.04 -2.53 -1.94
N ALA A 525 6.47 -1.26 -1.86
CA ALA A 525 7.54 -0.72 -2.68
C ALA A 525 8.91 -1.37 -2.39
N ARG A 526 9.22 -1.69 -1.13
CA ARG A 526 10.41 -2.49 -0.76
C ARG A 526 10.37 -3.89 -1.38
N ALA A 527 9.23 -4.58 -1.32
CA ALA A 527 9.06 -5.90 -1.92
C ALA A 527 9.27 -5.86 -3.45
N TYR A 528 8.67 -4.89 -4.14
CA TYR A 528 8.92 -4.68 -5.57
C TYR A 528 10.39 -4.35 -5.89
N ASN A 529 11.11 -3.65 -5.01
CA ASN A 529 12.54 -3.37 -5.19
C ASN A 529 13.43 -4.61 -5.05
N THR A 530 13.08 -5.55 -4.17
CA THR A 530 13.78 -6.83 -4.01
C THR A 530 13.54 -7.77 -5.19
N VAL A 531 12.30 -7.83 -5.70
CA VAL A 531 11.86 -8.77 -6.75
C VAL A 531 12.17 -8.26 -8.17
N SER A 532 12.40 -6.96 -8.35
CA SER A 532 12.69 -6.39 -9.67
C SER A 532 14.12 -6.72 -10.16
N PRO A 533 14.30 -7.22 -11.40
CA PRO A 533 15.63 -7.38 -11.98
C PRO A 533 16.40 -6.05 -12.03
N ALA A 534 17.64 -6.06 -11.55
CA ALA A 534 18.46 -4.86 -11.41
C ALA A 534 18.67 -4.16 -12.78
N SER A 535 18.33 -2.87 -12.85
CA SER A 535 18.44 -2.05 -14.05
C SER A 535 19.86 -1.52 -14.33
N GLY A 536 20.77 -1.72 -13.36
CA GLY A 536 22.08 -1.07 -13.33
C GLY A 536 22.03 0.42 -12.93
N LYS A 537 20.86 0.97 -12.62
CA LYS A 537 20.65 2.37 -12.20
C LYS A 537 19.98 2.43 -10.84
N VAL A 538 20.81 2.56 -9.81
CA VAL A 538 20.36 2.73 -8.42
C VAL A 538 20.27 4.22 -8.11
N LEU A 539 19.12 4.65 -7.59
CA LEU A 539 18.84 5.99 -7.11
C LEU A 539 19.45 6.22 -5.71
N SER A 540 19.27 7.43 -5.17
CA SER A 540 19.51 7.67 -3.74
C SER A 540 18.70 6.68 -2.88
N GLY A 541 19.20 6.34 -1.70
CA GLY A 541 18.54 5.41 -0.79
C GLY A 541 18.63 3.92 -1.17
N GLY A 542 19.21 3.55 -2.32
CA GLY A 542 19.36 2.15 -2.73
C GLY A 542 18.18 1.58 -3.53
N VAL A 543 17.28 2.45 -4.01
CA VAL A 543 16.12 2.08 -4.82
C VAL A 543 16.52 1.93 -6.29
N ASP A 544 16.11 0.87 -6.98
CA ASP A 544 16.32 0.73 -8.43
C ASP A 544 15.36 1.65 -9.21
N ALA A 545 15.86 2.32 -10.25
CA ALA A 545 15.10 3.29 -11.03
C ALA A 545 13.81 2.74 -11.68
N ASN A 546 13.73 1.42 -11.94
CA ASN A 546 12.53 0.76 -12.47
C ASN A 546 11.62 0.18 -11.37
N ALA A 547 12.13 -0.06 -10.16
CA ALA A 547 11.38 -0.73 -9.09
C ALA A 547 10.09 -0.01 -8.71
N LEU A 548 10.13 1.33 -8.59
CA LEU A 548 8.97 2.13 -8.20
C LEU A 548 7.87 2.21 -9.27
N HIS A 549 8.12 1.81 -10.52
CA HIS A 549 7.12 1.92 -11.59
C HIS A 549 5.88 1.04 -11.35
N LYS A 550 6.04 -0.19 -10.84
CA LYS A 550 4.90 -1.06 -10.50
C LYS A 550 4.11 -0.53 -9.29
N PRO A 551 4.73 -0.19 -8.13
CA PRO A 551 4.05 0.47 -7.02
C PRO A 551 3.32 1.77 -7.40
N LYS A 552 3.93 2.66 -8.19
CA LYS A 552 3.26 3.88 -8.67
C LYS A 552 2.03 3.57 -9.53
N ARG A 553 2.07 2.51 -10.34
CA ARG A 553 0.89 2.04 -11.11
C ARG A 553 -0.16 1.34 -10.25
N PHE A 554 0.19 0.76 -9.10
CA PHE A 554 -0.78 0.26 -8.12
C PHE A 554 -1.54 1.44 -7.49
N PHE A 555 -0.83 2.39 -6.89
CA PHE A 555 -1.47 3.51 -6.18
C PHE A 555 -2.14 4.51 -7.14
N GLY A 556 -1.49 4.79 -8.27
CA GLY A 556 -2.05 5.57 -9.38
C GLY A 556 -3.23 4.91 -10.11
N ALA A 557 -3.63 3.67 -9.76
CA ALA A 557 -4.86 3.08 -10.27
C ALA A 557 -6.11 3.69 -9.63
N ALA A 558 -6.03 4.22 -8.40
CA ALA A 558 -7.17 4.83 -7.73
C ALA A 558 -7.59 6.16 -8.40
N ARG A 559 -8.88 6.29 -8.67
CA ARG A 559 -9.54 7.41 -9.36
C ARG A 559 -11.05 7.27 -9.29
N ASN A 560 -11.74 8.39 -9.43
CA ASN A 560 -13.16 8.41 -9.80
C ASN A 560 -13.28 8.11 -11.31
N ILE A 561 -14.41 7.57 -11.77
CA ILE A 561 -14.60 7.15 -13.16
C ILE A 561 -15.97 7.56 -13.69
N GLU A 562 -15.95 8.19 -14.86
CA GLU A 562 -17.15 8.50 -15.63
C GLU A 562 -17.83 7.22 -16.15
N ASN A 563 -19.13 7.05 -15.88
CA ASN A 563 -19.94 5.88 -16.27
C ASN A 563 -19.39 4.53 -15.77
N GLY A 564 -18.74 4.51 -14.60
CA GLY A 564 -18.28 3.30 -13.91
C GLY A 564 -18.35 3.46 -12.39
N GLY A 565 -17.77 2.53 -11.63
CA GLY A 565 -17.58 2.68 -10.18
C GLY A 565 -16.27 3.40 -9.85
N SER A 566 -16.05 3.76 -8.59
CA SER A 566 -14.78 4.38 -8.16
C SER A 566 -13.77 3.37 -7.61
N LEU A 567 -12.48 3.60 -7.84
CA LEU A 567 -11.40 2.88 -7.13
C LEU A 567 -10.72 3.83 -6.15
N THR A 568 -10.92 3.60 -4.86
CA THR A 568 -10.30 4.35 -3.77
C THR A 568 -9.16 3.54 -3.17
N ILE A 569 -7.99 4.14 -2.96
CA ILE A 569 -6.87 3.51 -2.25
C ILE A 569 -6.43 4.43 -1.11
N ILE A 570 -6.57 3.93 0.12
CA ILE A 570 -6.13 4.57 1.36
C ILE A 570 -4.90 3.80 1.84
N ALA A 571 -3.71 4.29 1.51
CA ALA A 571 -2.46 3.60 1.77
C ALA A 571 -1.65 4.29 2.88
N THR A 572 -1.06 3.51 3.79
CA THR A 572 -0.12 4.06 4.78
C THR A 572 1.27 4.21 4.17
N ALA A 573 1.95 5.30 4.51
CA ALA A 573 3.35 5.57 4.13
C ALA A 573 4.18 5.82 5.40
N LEU A 574 5.29 5.11 5.55
CA LEU A 574 6.19 5.24 6.70
C LEU A 574 7.22 6.35 6.47
N ILE A 575 7.30 7.29 7.41
CA ILE A 575 8.32 8.36 7.46
C ILE A 575 9.16 8.28 8.74
N ASP A 576 10.32 8.94 8.73
CA ASP A 576 11.29 9.01 9.85
C ASP A 576 11.72 7.65 10.41
N THR A 577 11.80 6.63 9.54
CA THR A 577 12.33 5.30 9.85
C THR A 577 13.86 5.29 10.00
N GLY A 578 14.54 6.39 9.64
CA GLY A 578 15.99 6.46 9.49
C GLY A 578 16.52 5.81 8.21
N SER A 579 15.64 5.37 7.31
CA SER A 579 16.01 4.73 6.04
C SER A 579 15.79 5.70 4.87
N LYS A 580 16.89 6.11 4.21
CA LYS A 580 16.86 6.89 2.97
C LYS A 580 16.09 6.23 1.82
N MET A 581 15.88 4.92 1.91
CA MET A 581 15.01 4.18 0.99
C MET A 581 13.55 4.62 1.15
N ASP A 582 13.07 4.77 2.40
CA ASP A 582 11.68 5.16 2.69
C ASP A 582 11.44 6.64 2.38
N GLU A 583 12.43 7.50 2.64
CA GLU A 583 12.42 8.92 2.25
C GLU A 583 12.16 9.08 0.73
N VAL A 584 12.91 8.35 -0.11
CA VAL A 584 12.77 8.38 -1.57
C VAL A 584 11.47 7.73 -2.04
N ILE A 585 11.03 6.65 -1.38
CA ILE A 585 9.72 6.03 -1.65
C ILE A 585 8.57 6.99 -1.34
N PHE A 586 8.64 7.72 -0.22
CA PHE A 586 7.60 8.64 0.22
C PHE A 586 7.41 9.81 -0.76
N GLU A 587 8.48 10.54 -1.10
CA GLU A 587 8.39 11.69 -2.02
C GLU A 587 7.85 11.31 -3.40
N GLU A 588 8.20 10.10 -3.89
CA GLU A 588 7.73 9.56 -5.16
C GLU A 588 6.25 9.16 -5.16
N PHE A 589 5.68 8.80 -3.99
CA PHE A 589 4.23 8.60 -3.84
C PHE A 589 3.47 9.88 -3.52
N LYS A 590 4.09 10.83 -2.81
CA LYS A 590 3.52 12.13 -2.48
C LYS A 590 3.00 12.85 -3.73
N GLY A 591 3.83 12.94 -4.77
CA GLY A 591 3.44 13.47 -6.08
C GLY A 591 2.43 12.64 -6.88
N THR A 592 2.11 11.42 -6.43
CA THR A 592 1.09 10.54 -7.03
C THR A 592 -0.27 10.65 -6.32
N GLY A 593 -0.29 10.98 -5.04
CA GLY A 593 -1.50 11.12 -4.22
C GLY A 593 -2.37 12.33 -4.59
N ASN A 594 -3.57 12.39 -4.02
CA ASN A 594 -4.40 13.60 -3.99
C ASN A 594 -5.03 13.90 -2.61
N MET A 595 -4.68 13.13 -1.58
CA MET A 595 -4.93 13.45 -0.17
C MET A 595 -3.71 13.03 0.66
N GLU A 596 -3.30 13.88 1.60
CA GLU A 596 -2.25 13.62 2.58
C GLU A 596 -2.83 13.84 3.98
N LEU A 597 -2.81 12.80 4.82
CA LEU A 597 -3.14 12.88 6.24
C LEU A 597 -1.88 12.55 7.04
N GLN A 598 -1.25 13.56 7.64
CA GLN A 598 0.02 13.40 8.35
C GLN A 598 -0.21 13.13 9.84
N LEU A 599 0.45 12.12 10.39
CA LEU A 599 0.45 11.82 11.82
C LEU A 599 1.76 12.24 12.48
N ASP A 600 1.65 13.01 13.56
CA ASP A 600 2.78 13.57 14.30
C ASP A 600 3.00 12.86 15.64
N ARG A 601 4.22 12.35 15.84
CA ARG A 601 4.65 11.73 17.10
C ARG A 601 4.81 12.73 18.24
N SER A 602 4.88 14.04 17.99
CA SER A 602 4.83 15.06 19.06
C SER A 602 3.51 14.98 19.82
N LEU A 603 2.40 14.74 19.12
CA LEU A 603 1.06 14.49 19.67
C LEU A 603 1.01 13.12 20.38
N SER A 604 1.43 12.04 19.72
CA SER A 604 1.33 10.69 20.31
C SER A 604 2.24 10.49 21.53
N ASN A 605 3.43 11.11 21.56
CA ASN A 605 4.29 11.16 22.75
C ASN A 605 3.60 11.85 23.95
N LYS A 606 2.78 12.89 23.69
CA LYS A 606 1.95 13.57 24.70
C LYS A 606 0.62 12.85 24.96
N ARG A 607 0.36 11.70 24.33
CA ARG A 607 -0.90 10.93 24.37
C ARG A 607 -2.12 11.70 23.85
N ILE A 608 -1.91 12.69 22.98
CA ILE A 608 -2.99 13.39 22.28
C ILE A 608 -3.38 12.55 21.07
N PHE A 609 -4.64 12.13 21.02
CA PHE A 609 -5.21 11.32 19.94
C PHE A 609 -6.55 11.92 19.47
N PRO A 610 -6.89 11.84 18.18
CA PRO A 610 -6.07 11.34 17.06
C PRO A 610 -4.81 12.20 16.87
N ALA A 611 -3.68 11.56 16.55
CA ALA A 611 -2.37 12.23 16.46
C ALA A 611 -2.16 12.93 15.09
N VAL A 612 -3.20 13.57 14.55
CA VAL A 612 -3.21 14.18 13.22
C VAL A 612 -2.60 15.58 13.26
N ASN A 613 -1.64 15.86 12.39
CA ASN A 613 -1.19 17.22 12.12
C ASN A 613 -2.20 17.92 11.20
N ILE A 614 -3.13 18.65 11.80
CA ILE A 614 -4.23 19.35 11.13
C ILE A 614 -3.74 20.38 10.10
N VAL A 615 -2.62 21.04 10.39
CA VAL A 615 -2.07 22.13 9.54
C VAL A 615 -1.43 21.58 8.26
N ALA A 616 -0.77 20.42 8.34
CA ALA A 616 -0.16 19.76 7.18
C ALA A 616 -1.13 18.86 6.39
N SER A 617 -2.25 18.44 7.00
CA SER A 617 -3.19 17.51 6.37
C SER A 617 -4.15 18.22 5.41
N SER A 618 -4.32 17.67 4.21
CA SER A 618 -5.13 18.27 3.15
C SER A 618 -5.63 17.27 2.11
N THR A 619 -6.72 17.62 1.44
CA THR A 619 -7.25 16.94 0.24
C THR A 619 -7.23 17.92 -0.93
N ARG A 620 -6.70 17.49 -2.09
CA ARG A 620 -6.71 18.29 -3.31
C ARG A 620 -8.08 18.22 -3.98
N ARG A 621 -8.64 19.40 -4.28
CA ARG A 621 -10.04 19.60 -4.72
C ARG A 621 -11.08 19.22 -3.66
N ASP A 622 -10.80 19.57 -2.40
CA ASP A 622 -11.79 19.52 -1.31
C ASP A 622 -13.01 20.43 -1.55
N ASP A 623 -12.90 21.41 -2.45
CA ASP A 623 -14.01 22.21 -2.99
C ASP A 623 -15.11 21.40 -3.71
N LEU A 624 -14.82 20.16 -4.12
CA LEU A 624 -15.82 19.24 -4.69
C LEU A 624 -16.50 18.36 -3.62
N LEU A 625 -15.88 18.21 -2.45
CA LEU A 625 -16.29 17.25 -1.41
C LEU A 625 -17.02 17.89 -0.21
N HIS A 626 -17.07 19.22 -0.16
CA HIS A 626 -17.78 19.99 0.86
C HIS A 626 -18.74 21.01 0.23
N ASP A 627 -19.81 21.33 0.95
CA ASP A 627 -20.66 22.44 0.59
C ASP A 627 -19.95 23.79 0.81
N LYS A 628 -20.44 24.84 0.15
CA LYS A 628 -19.85 26.18 0.22
C LYS A 628 -19.77 26.74 1.65
N GLN A 629 -20.78 26.52 2.50
CA GLN A 629 -20.74 27.08 3.85
C GLN A 629 -19.71 26.37 4.74
N THR A 630 -19.52 25.07 4.54
CA THR A 630 -18.43 24.34 5.20
C THR A 630 -17.07 24.82 4.69
N LEU A 631 -16.90 25.02 3.39
CA LEU A 631 -15.65 25.55 2.82
C LEU A 631 -15.30 26.94 3.37
N ASP A 632 -16.25 27.89 3.36
CA ASP A 632 -16.05 29.25 3.86
C ASP A 632 -15.64 29.24 5.36
N ARG A 633 -16.27 28.39 6.19
CA ARG A 633 -15.91 28.20 7.62
C ARG A 633 -14.57 27.51 7.81
N MET A 634 -14.30 26.44 7.06
CA MET A 634 -13.04 25.68 7.13
C MET A 634 -11.84 26.52 6.70
N TRP A 635 -12.02 27.48 5.78
CA TRP A 635 -11.00 28.47 5.43
C TRP A 635 -10.64 29.36 6.61
N VAL A 636 -11.64 29.90 7.32
CA VAL A 636 -11.42 30.70 8.56
C VAL A 636 -10.75 29.84 9.63
N LEU A 637 -11.21 28.60 9.84
CA LEU A 637 -10.64 27.69 10.83
C LEU A 637 -9.17 27.35 10.52
N ARG A 638 -8.85 26.96 9.28
CA ARG A 638 -7.46 26.71 8.86
C ARG A 638 -6.58 27.95 9.02
N LYS A 639 -7.10 29.16 8.76
CA LYS A 639 -6.36 30.41 8.95
C LYS A 639 -6.01 30.66 10.42
N ILE A 640 -6.93 30.39 11.35
CA ILE A 640 -6.68 30.49 12.80
C ILE A 640 -5.67 29.44 13.28
N LEU A 641 -5.76 28.21 12.76
CA LEU A 641 -4.89 27.10 13.16
C LEU A 641 -3.47 27.19 12.54
N ALA A 642 -3.28 27.97 11.47
CA ALA A 642 -1.98 28.10 10.78
C ALA A 642 -0.91 28.80 11.63
N ASP A 643 -1.30 29.70 12.54
CA ASP A 643 -0.40 30.41 13.46
C ASP A 643 -0.07 29.61 14.74
N MET A 644 -0.66 28.42 14.92
CA MET A 644 -0.51 27.57 16.11
C MET A 644 0.46 26.40 15.88
N ASN A 645 1.18 25.98 16.93
CA ASN A 645 1.93 24.71 16.84
C ASN A 645 0.95 23.51 16.73
N PRO A 646 1.32 22.38 16.11
CA PRO A 646 0.41 21.23 15.94
C PRO A 646 -0.22 20.72 17.24
N ILE A 647 0.50 20.83 18.36
CA ILE A 647 0.02 20.46 19.69
C ILE A 647 -1.06 21.43 20.20
N GLU A 648 -0.87 22.74 20.00
CA GLU A 648 -1.84 23.77 20.35
C GLU A 648 -3.08 23.67 19.46
N ALA A 649 -2.88 23.60 18.14
CA ALA A 649 -3.94 23.44 17.14
C ALA A 649 -4.84 22.23 17.43
N MET A 650 -4.25 21.05 17.71
CA MET A 650 -4.99 19.84 18.03
C MET A 650 -5.72 19.92 19.37
N THR A 651 -5.12 20.57 20.39
CA THR A 651 -5.78 20.75 21.70
C THR A 651 -6.94 21.74 21.59
N PHE A 652 -6.72 22.92 21.01
CA PHE A 652 -7.75 23.93 20.75
C PHE A 652 -8.93 23.41 19.92
N LEU A 653 -8.65 22.60 18.89
CA LEU A 653 -9.69 21.95 18.09
C LEU A 653 -10.46 20.93 18.92
N LYS A 654 -9.75 20.08 19.68
CA LYS A 654 -10.35 19.06 20.55
C LYS A 654 -11.31 19.68 21.58
N ASP A 655 -10.85 20.71 22.29
CA ASP A 655 -11.62 21.39 23.34
C ASP A 655 -12.92 22.04 22.81
N ARG A 656 -12.98 22.36 21.51
CA ARG A 656 -14.19 22.87 20.83
C ARG A 656 -15.03 21.77 20.15
N ILE A 657 -14.44 20.67 19.70
CA ILE A 657 -15.15 19.57 19.03
C ILE A 657 -15.81 18.63 20.06
N GLU A 658 -15.14 18.27 21.15
CA GLU A 658 -15.70 17.35 22.17
C GLU A 658 -17.03 17.78 22.82
N PRO A 659 -17.31 19.07 23.14
CA PRO A 659 -18.61 19.48 23.67
C PRO A 659 -19.75 19.49 22.64
N THR A 660 -19.47 19.27 21.35
CA THR A 660 -20.48 19.26 20.28
C THR A 660 -20.80 17.84 19.82
N LYS A 661 -22.06 17.57 19.47
CA LYS A 661 -22.57 16.24 19.09
C LYS A 661 -22.06 15.81 17.72
N ASN A 662 -21.89 16.75 16.80
CA ASN A 662 -21.47 16.49 15.42
C ASN A 662 -20.77 17.70 14.77
N ASN A 663 -20.29 17.50 13.55
CA ASN A 663 -19.50 18.49 12.82
C ASN A 663 -20.32 19.71 12.37
N GLU A 664 -21.63 19.57 12.17
CA GLU A 664 -22.52 20.69 11.81
C GLU A 664 -22.72 21.64 12.99
N GLU A 665 -22.97 21.11 14.20
CA GLU A 665 -23.09 21.89 15.44
C GLU A 665 -21.78 22.64 15.76
N PHE A 666 -20.63 21.98 15.56
CA PHE A 666 -19.31 22.63 15.65
C PHE A 666 -19.15 23.79 14.65
N LEU A 667 -19.45 23.56 13.37
CA LEU A 667 -19.35 24.60 12.33
C LEU A 667 -20.34 25.75 12.56
N MET A 668 -21.52 25.50 13.14
CA MET A 668 -22.46 26.54 13.54
C MET A 668 -21.96 27.35 14.74
N SER A 669 -21.28 26.72 15.71
CA SER A 669 -20.69 27.40 16.88
C SER A 669 -19.54 28.36 16.56
N MET A 670 -19.06 28.39 15.32
CA MET A 670 -18.09 29.38 14.84
C MET A 670 -18.70 30.77 14.55
N ASN A 671 -20.04 30.89 14.55
CA ASN A 671 -20.75 32.14 14.25
C ASN A 671 -21.11 32.98 15.51
N SER A 672 -20.61 32.60 16.70
CA SER A 672 -20.90 33.24 18.00
C SER A 672 -19.64 33.69 18.73
#